data_AF-A0A0S8EL12-F1
#
_entry.id   AF-A0A0S8EL12-F1
#
_cell.length_a   1.000
_cell.length_b   1.000
_cell.length_c   1.000
_cell.angle_alpha   90.00
_cell.angle_beta   90.00
_cell.angle_gamma   90.00
#
_symmetry.space_group_name_H-M   'P 1'
#
loop_
_entity.id
_entity.type
_entity.pdbx_description
1 polymer ?
#
loop_
_entity_poly.entity_id
_entity_poly.type
_entity_poly.pdbx_seq_one_letter_code
_entity_poly.pdbx_strand_id
1 'polypeptide(L)'
;MVSFACAACPLFAEDAYDAFNRFCLANFGAEKEPLVHETFGRELKVVPEGSWRHVSENSACIAWETNLPAKSHVEYGEGDAFNLRTRESERFFYLHIHCLTGLETGKTYRYRLVSVDERGGRVVTQETAFTLETKKIPGAIYVPGDMAGPPYRLDRRGATYVLTADVASDSTAFGIVGRNITLDLNGFTVSYNNAVGAKDPRPASAGEGNQSEHGVTIGYNSTGVRVLNGRIVQGRGAEGLDKTWRGGSWFQPVYACEGAEIAGLTLDYSGRQVGGIRGGVAEIHHNVIVDRGMEVLNRHQGVDAIMATPRTARVHHNLVKRCRQRGIASGVEVAKNEIYVDSCATNSFGIFYWGGTDRVCRDNRIFGTGYLAEGIGLNGPARSICRNIRVHRNFIHMQAVAPLDRWKEYGKQSGAYGIRIHHSVQDCEFTNNVSIGYARDGGMIRPLWYSPYPAMKNLVIRDNVFKGIAQNEKSDTWGTIVVCGCDGDPKDYPVTLFRDNRIISNFCHVRLSEPYGMGINALFVNNTFERVGGRANYRLVHAGYWKFQTTGTRFIDSVFKGDTGYDKVVFEGTGEREFSVGFTLTVKTAPGASVTITGKDGREAHKGVAAADGSVRVQLLAYTHTPDGKRMLTPHTVTVELDGRKSTQAVTMDVQKELSVE
;
A
#
# COMPACT_ATOMS: atom_id res chain seq x y z
N MET A 1 9.69 15.96 21.60
CA MET A 1 8.47 16.33 22.36
C MET A 1 7.79 17.43 21.58
N VAL A 2 6.67 17.17 20.90
CA VAL A 2 5.84 18.19 20.22
C VAL A 2 4.39 17.87 20.56
N SER A 3 3.75 18.79 21.29
CA SER A 3 2.34 18.75 21.68
C SER A 3 1.53 19.45 20.60
N PHE A 4 0.51 18.79 20.06
CA PHE A 4 -0.50 19.43 19.19
C PHE A 4 -1.79 19.57 19.97
N ALA A 5 -2.07 20.80 20.46
CA ALA A 5 -3.38 21.45 20.51
C ALA A 5 -3.37 22.64 21.50
N CYS A 6 -3.49 23.87 20.99
CA CYS A 6 -4.37 24.90 21.55
C CYS A 6 -4.53 26.06 20.56
N ALA A 7 -5.71 26.65 20.53
CA ALA A 7 -6.16 27.66 19.59
C ALA A 7 -5.57 29.07 19.85
N ALA A 8 -5.50 29.85 18.75
CA ALA A 8 -5.41 31.32 18.65
C ALA A 8 -4.06 32.03 18.91
N CYS A 9 -3.24 32.18 17.86
CA CYS A 9 -2.73 33.47 17.31
C CYS A 9 -1.93 33.16 16.01
N PRO A 10 -2.21 33.79 14.84
CA PRO A 10 -1.74 33.30 13.54
C PRO A 10 -0.45 33.99 13.11
N LEU A 11 0.68 33.63 13.71
CA LEU A 11 1.99 33.84 13.12
C LEU A 11 2.74 32.51 13.22
N PHE A 12 2.60 31.74 12.13
CA PHE A 12 3.15 30.40 11.88
C PHE A 12 2.59 29.26 12.75
N ALA A 13 1.27 29.05 12.69
CA ALA A 13 0.76 27.71 12.87
C ALA A 13 1.30 26.87 11.71
N GLU A 14 2.14 25.90 12.03
CA GLU A 14 2.72 25.01 11.04
C GLU A 14 1.62 24.24 10.29
N ASP A 15 1.70 24.20 8.96
CA ASP A 15 0.78 23.39 8.18
C ASP A 15 1.00 21.89 8.42
N ALA A 16 -0.08 21.11 8.40
CA ALA A 16 -0.07 19.67 8.62
C ALA A 16 0.91 18.93 7.70
N TYR A 17 0.97 19.37 6.45
CA TYR A 17 1.88 18.80 5.47
C TYR A 17 3.34 19.07 5.81
N ASP A 18 3.69 20.27 6.29
CA ASP A 18 5.06 20.62 6.65
C ASP A 18 5.56 19.78 7.83
N ALA A 19 4.68 19.54 8.83
CA ALA A 19 4.99 18.73 10.00
C ALA A 19 5.26 17.27 9.60
N PHE A 20 4.39 16.74 8.75
CA PHE A 20 4.53 15.40 8.21
C PHE A 20 5.74 15.28 7.26
N ASN A 21 6.08 16.33 6.51
CA ASN A 21 7.23 16.34 5.63
C ASN A 21 8.54 16.23 6.43
N ARG A 22 8.66 16.96 7.55
CA ARG A 22 9.80 16.80 8.46
C ARG A 22 9.87 15.41 9.08
N PHE A 23 8.72 14.83 9.44
CA PHE A 23 8.68 13.44 9.87
C PHE A 23 9.22 12.49 8.79
N CYS A 24 8.79 12.65 7.54
CA CYS A 24 9.26 11.81 6.43
C CYS A 24 10.78 11.93 6.24
N LEU A 25 11.31 13.16 6.22
CA LEU A 25 12.74 13.43 6.11
C LEU A 25 13.56 12.78 7.22
N ALA A 26 13.01 12.60 8.42
CA ALA A 26 13.70 11.98 9.54
C ALA A 26 13.62 10.44 9.53
N ASN A 27 12.65 9.82 8.83
CA ASN A 27 12.32 8.40 9.02
C ASN A 27 12.34 7.55 7.75
N PHE A 28 12.13 8.13 6.57
CA PHE A 28 12.12 7.41 5.29
C PHE A 28 13.29 7.82 4.43
N GLY A 29 13.92 6.85 3.75
CA GLY A 29 15.14 7.09 2.99
C GLY A 29 15.91 5.79 2.73
N ALA A 30 16.82 5.82 1.75
CA ALA A 30 17.69 4.68 1.44
C ALA A 30 18.77 4.49 2.51
N GLU A 31 19.26 5.58 3.11
CA GLU A 31 20.23 5.54 4.20
C GLU A 31 19.59 5.21 5.55
N LYS A 32 18.26 5.25 5.62
CA LYS A 32 17.48 4.94 6.83
C LYS A 32 17.01 3.48 6.89
N GLU A 33 16.95 2.79 5.75
CA GLU A 33 16.50 1.41 5.64
C GLU A 33 17.33 0.64 4.61
N PRO A 34 18.26 -0.25 5.05
CA PRO A 34 19.11 -1.03 4.16
C PRO A 34 18.36 -1.88 3.11
N LEU A 35 17.14 -2.33 3.41
CA LEU A 35 16.31 -3.08 2.45
C LEU A 35 15.95 -2.25 1.22
N VAL A 36 16.01 -0.92 1.26
CA VAL A 36 15.86 -0.08 0.06
C VAL A 36 16.95 -0.44 -0.96
N HIS A 37 18.20 -0.57 -0.52
CA HIS A 37 19.30 -0.94 -1.39
C HIS A 37 19.29 -2.41 -1.83
N GLU A 38 18.82 -3.31 -0.95
CA GLU A 38 18.61 -4.71 -1.33
C GLU A 38 17.54 -4.84 -2.43
N THR A 39 16.48 -4.02 -2.35
CA THR A 39 15.34 -4.08 -3.28
C THR A 39 15.61 -3.37 -4.60
N PHE A 40 16.21 -2.18 -4.56
CA PHE A 40 16.29 -1.28 -5.72
C PHE A 40 17.72 -1.05 -6.24
N GLY A 41 18.72 -1.69 -5.63
CA GLY A 41 20.13 -1.50 -5.93
C GLY A 41 20.76 -0.33 -5.20
N ARG A 42 22.07 -0.14 -5.42
CA ARG A 42 22.87 0.88 -4.72
C ARG A 42 23.16 2.11 -5.56
N GLU A 43 23.09 2.00 -6.87
CA GLU A 43 23.39 3.10 -7.79
C GLU A 43 22.11 3.84 -8.14
N LEU A 44 22.11 5.17 -8.03
CA LEU A 44 21.01 6.00 -8.51
C LEU A 44 20.92 5.92 -10.03
N LYS A 45 19.71 5.63 -10.54
CA LYS A 45 19.39 5.50 -11.96
C LYS A 45 17.99 6.03 -12.22
N VAL A 46 17.79 6.57 -13.42
CA VAL A 46 16.45 6.86 -13.95
C VAL A 46 15.82 5.53 -14.39
N VAL A 47 14.54 5.35 -14.07
CA VAL A 47 13.72 4.21 -14.50
C VAL A 47 12.92 4.67 -15.73
N PRO A 48 13.26 4.21 -16.95
CA PRO A 48 12.67 4.74 -18.18
C PRO A 48 11.14 4.63 -18.23
N GLU A 49 10.57 3.56 -17.69
CA GLU A 49 9.14 3.29 -17.74
C GLU A 49 8.28 4.27 -16.92
N GLY A 50 8.90 5.06 -16.04
CA GLY A 50 8.23 6.13 -15.28
C GLY A 50 8.30 7.50 -15.96
N SER A 51 8.90 7.59 -17.16
CA SER A 51 9.00 8.85 -17.90
C SER A 51 7.69 9.21 -18.58
N TRP A 52 7.24 10.45 -18.41
CA TRP A 52 6.05 10.98 -19.07
C TRP A 52 6.18 12.48 -19.27
N ARG A 53 5.52 13.02 -20.31
CA ARG A 53 5.43 14.46 -20.50
C ARG A 53 4.14 14.87 -21.21
N HIS A 54 3.69 16.07 -20.90
CA HIS A 54 2.62 16.77 -21.62
C HIS A 54 3.07 18.20 -21.90
N VAL A 55 3.00 18.63 -23.16
CA VAL A 55 3.40 19.98 -23.57
C VAL A 55 2.14 20.75 -23.95
N SER A 56 1.92 21.89 -23.30
CA SER A 56 0.83 22.82 -23.56
C SER A 56 1.35 24.06 -24.32
N GLU A 57 0.51 25.06 -24.54
CA GLU A 57 0.91 26.25 -25.32
C GLU A 57 1.95 27.13 -24.63
N ASN A 58 1.93 27.19 -23.29
CA ASN A 58 2.79 28.04 -22.46
C ASN A 58 3.40 27.30 -21.26
N SER A 59 3.34 25.98 -21.27
CA SER A 59 3.86 25.17 -20.17
C SER A 59 4.17 23.74 -20.62
N ALA A 60 4.84 22.99 -19.76
CA ALA A 60 5.02 21.56 -19.94
C ALA A 60 5.07 20.84 -18.58
N CYS A 61 4.31 19.77 -18.43
CA CYS A 61 4.46 18.84 -17.32
C CYS A 61 5.45 17.73 -17.71
N ILE A 62 6.45 17.51 -16.87
CA ILE A 62 7.54 16.57 -17.10
C ILE A 62 7.63 15.66 -15.87
N ALA A 63 7.58 14.36 -16.09
CA ALA A 63 7.67 13.37 -15.03
C ALA A 63 8.69 12.26 -15.36
N TRP A 64 9.32 11.74 -14.31
CA TRP A 64 10.22 10.59 -14.37
C TRP A 64 10.29 9.87 -13.03
N GLU A 65 10.86 8.67 -13.05
CA GLU A 65 11.08 7.85 -11.87
C GLU A 65 12.58 7.60 -11.65
N THR A 66 13.00 7.50 -10.40
CA THR A 66 14.31 7.00 -9.99
C THR A 66 14.18 5.72 -9.17
N ASN A 67 15.16 4.83 -9.27
CA ASN A 67 15.16 3.58 -8.50
C ASN A 67 15.42 3.82 -6.99
N LEU A 68 16.11 4.91 -6.66
CA LEU A 68 16.38 5.36 -5.29
C LEU A 68 15.67 6.69 -5.02
N PRO A 69 15.34 6.99 -3.74
CA PRO A 69 14.69 8.25 -3.40
C PRO A 69 15.68 9.39 -3.61
N ALA A 70 15.27 10.40 -4.37
CA ALA A 70 16.11 11.52 -4.79
C ALA A 70 15.38 12.85 -4.61
N LYS A 71 16.15 13.92 -4.37
CA LYS A 71 15.67 15.26 -4.65
C LYS A 71 15.80 15.55 -6.14
N SER A 72 14.88 16.32 -6.69
CA SER A 72 14.86 16.60 -8.13
C SER A 72 14.49 18.01 -8.50
N HIS A 73 14.99 18.43 -9.67
CA HIS A 73 14.54 19.61 -10.40
C HIS A 73 14.77 19.40 -11.90
N VAL A 74 14.12 20.21 -12.72
CA VAL A 74 14.35 20.29 -14.17
C VAL A 74 15.13 21.56 -14.45
N GLU A 75 16.21 21.45 -15.22
CA GLU A 75 16.94 22.60 -15.75
C GLU A 75 16.58 22.76 -17.24
N TYR A 76 16.25 23.97 -17.67
CA TYR A 76 15.74 24.24 -19.02
C TYR A 76 16.09 25.64 -19.53
N GLY A 77 15.89 25.87 -20.83
CA GLY A 77 16.09 27.17 -21.48
C GLY A 77 15.82 27.11 -22.98
N GLU A 78 15.80 28.28 -23.63
CA GLU A 78 15.72 28.40 -25.09
C GLU A 78 17.09 28.14 -25.74
N GLY A 79 17.09 27.55 -26.93
CA GLY A 79 18.33 27.19 -27.62
C GLY A 79 19.18 26.20 -26.80
N ASP A 80 20.48 26.45 -26.67
CA ASP A 80 21.42 25.57 -25.97
C ASP A 80 21.61 25.89 -24.47
N ALA A 81 20.85 26.86 -23.93
CA ALA A 81 21.00 27.31 -22.55
C ALA A 81 20.18 26.46 -21.55
N PHE A 82 20.72 26.30 -20.34
CA PHE A 82 20.02 25.78 -19.15
C PHE A 82 20.03 26.83 -18.04
N ASN A 83 19.43 28.00 -18.32
CA ASN A 83 19.45 29.16 -17.45
C ASN A 83 18.25 29.26 -16.50
N LEU A 84 17.22 28.43 -16.71
CA LEU A 84 16.04 28.33 -15.86
C LEU A 84 16.02 26.97 -15.15
N ARG A 85 15.36 26.92 -14.00
CA ARG A 85 15.11 25.66 -13.29
C ARG A 85 13.81 25.69 -12.52
N THR A 86 13.22 24.51 -12.33
CA THR A 86 12.10 24.35 -11.40
C THR A 86 12.58 24.38 -9.95
N ARG A 87 11.64 24.52 -9.02
CA ARG A 87 11.93 24.38 -7.58
C ARG A 87 12.36 22.94 -7.29
N GLU A 88 13.43 22.80 -6.52
CA GLU A 88 13.86 21.49 -6.01
C GLU A 88 12.76 20.86 -5.13
N SER A 89 12.56 19.55 -5.28
CA SER A 89 11.62 18.82 -4.44
C SER A 89 11.97 18.92 -2.95
N GLU A 90 10.94 19.06 -2.13
CA GLU A 90 11.08 19.32 -0.70
C GLU A 90 11.55 18.12 0.14
N ARG A 91 11.49 16.92 -0.43
CA ARG A 91 12.06 15.69 0.14
C ARG A 91 12.51 14.74 -0.96
N PHE A 92 13.11 13.62 -0.55
CA PHE A 92 13.56 12.56 -1.43
C PHE A 92 12.38 11.69 -1.86
N PHE A 93 12.04 11.74 -3.14
CA PHE A 93 10.96 10.97 -3.78
C PHE A 93 11.53 10.00 -4.80
N TYR A 94 10.76 8.97 -5.16
CA TYR A 94 11.06 8.10 -6.29
C TYR A 94 10.39 8.61 -7.57
N LEU A 95 9.18 9.17 -7.45
CA LEU A 95 8.46 9.81 -8.54
C LEU A 95 8.69 11.32 -8.52
N HIS A 96 9.04 11.87 -9.68
CA HIS A 96 9.32 13.29 -9.87
C HIS A 96 8.35 13.83 -10.90
N ILE A 97 7.55 14.84 -10.53
CA ILE A 97 6.63 15.53 -11.44
C ILE A 97 6.88 17.03 -11.30
N HIS A 98 7.27 17.68 -12.39
CA HIS A 98 7.64 19.09 -12.45
C HIS A 98 6.89 19.78 -13.59
N CYS A 99 6.36 20.98 -13.34
CA CYS A 99 5.74 21.81 -14.37
C CYS A 99 6.66 22.98 -14.72
N LEU A 100 6.95 23.14 -16.01
CA LEU A 100 7.56 24.34 -16.56
C LEU A 100 6.44 25.31 -16.92
N THR A 101 6.46 26.52 -16.40
CA THR A 101 5.40 27.53 -16.62
C THR A 101 5.97 28.78 -17.26
N GLY A 102 5.10 29.59 -17.88
CA GLY A 102 5.50 30.86 -18.49
C GLY A 102 6.37 30.71 -19.74
N LEU A 103 6.24 29.59 -20.45
CA LEU A 103 6.93 29.38 -21.74
C LEU A 103 6.27 30.23 -22.83
N GLU A 104 7.07 30.74 -23.76
CA GLU A 104 6.57 31.40 -24.95
C GLU A 104 6.03 30.37 -25.95
N THR A 105 4.90 30.65 -26.58
CA THR A 105 4.32 29.77 -27.61
C THR A 105 5.11 29.84 -28.91
N GLY A 106 5.27 28.71 -29.61
CA GLY A 106 6.00 28.64 -30.87
C GLY A 106 7.52 28.56 -30.69
N LYS A 107 8.00 28.26 -29.48
CA LYS A 107 9.43 28.15 -29.15
C LYS A 107 9.82 26.70 -28.86
N THR A 108 11.11 26.43 -29.08
CA THR A 108 11.74 25.16 -28.69
C THR A 108 12.59 25.38 -27.44
N TYR A 109 12.37 24.55 -26.43
CA TYR A 109 13.13 24.52 -25.20
C TYR A 109 13.93 23.23 -25.09
N ARG A 110 15.16 23.32 -24.60
CA ARG A 110 15.93 22.15 -24.15
C ARG A 110 15.74 21.98 -22.65
N TYR A 111 15.64 20.74 -22.18
CA TYR A 111 15.57 20.43 -20.76
C TYR A 111 16.37 19.19 -20.40
N ARG A 112 16.85 19.14 -19.15
CA ARG A 112 17.49 17.98 -18.54
C ARG A 112 16.94 17.73 -17.15
N LEU A 113 16.88 16.45 -16.79
CA LEU A 113 16.36 15.99 -15.51
C LEU A 113 17.53 15.86 -14.55
N VAL A 114 17.41 16.43 -13.36
CA VAL A 114 18.43 16.33 -12.32
C VAL A 114 17.85 15.60 -11.12
N SER A 115 18.56 14.57 -10.66
CA SER A 115 18.21 13.81 -9.47
C SER A 115 19.43 13.62 -8.59
N VAL A 116 19.28 13.85 -7.29
CA VAL A 116 20.34 13.69 -6.28
C VAL A 116 19.82 12.84 -5.13
N ASP A 117 20.43 11.66 -4.91
CA ASP A 117 20.05 10.76 -3.82
C ASP A 117 20.55 11.26 -2.45
N GLU A 118 20.16 10.56 -1.38
CA GLU A 118 20.54 10.90 0.01
C GLU A 118 22.06 10.89 0.26
N ARG A 119 22.85 10.20 -0.58
CA ARG A 119 24.32 10.15 -0.50
C ARG A 119 25.01 11.20 -1.37
N GLY A 120 24.26 12.05 -2.07
CA GLY A 120 24.80 13.00 -3.03
C GLY A 120 25.14 12.38 -4.39
N GLY A 121 24.78 11.11 -4.63
CA GLY A 121 24.83 10.48 -5.94
C GLY A 121 23.94 11.28 -6.89
N ARG A 122 24.51 11.76 -8.00
CA ARG A 122 23.85 12.67 -8.93
C ARG A 122 23.68 12.01 -10.28
N VAL A 123 22.44 11.98 -10.78
CA VAL A 123 22.11 11.64 -12.17
C VAL A 123 21.58 12.88 -12.85
N VAL A 124 22.20 13.22 -13.98
CA VAL A 124 21.70 14.21 -14.93
C VAL A 124 21.48 13.48 -16.23
N THR A 125 20.29 13.53 -16.81
CA THR A 125 20.06 12.90 -18.12
C THR A 125 20.89 13.63 -19.18
N GLN A 126 21.97 13.00 -19.68
CA GLN A 126 22.83 13.54 -20.74
C GLN A 126 23.18 12.49 -21.80
N GLU A 127 22.84 12.84 -23.05
CA GLU A 127 23.61 12.58 -24.29
C GLU A 127 23.18 13.56 -25.40
N THR A 128 21.91 14.04 -25.41
CA THR A 128 21.48 15.17 -26.28
C THR A 128 20.57 16.22 -25.62
N ALA A 129 20.24 16.10 -24.32
CA ALA A 129 19.11 16.80 -23.69
C ALA A 129 17.77 16.53 -24.43
N PHE A 130 16.66 16.67 -23.72
CA PHE A 130 15.36 16.54 -24.36
C PHE A 130 14.94 17.88 -24.94
N THR A 131 14.19 17.86 -26.04
CA THR A 131 13.54 19.05 -26.61
C THR A 131 12.04 18.98 -26.41
N LEU A 132 11.42 20.12 -26.15
CA LEU A 132 9.98 20.31 -26.26
C LEU A 132 9.70 21.55 -27.11
N GLU A 133 8.61 21.54 -27.84
CA GLU A 133 8.17 22.63 -28.69
C GLU A 133 6.77 23.03 -28.25
N THR A 134 6.60 24.28 -27.82
CA THR A 134 5.29 24.85 -27.50
C THR A 134 4.59 25.25 -28.79
N LYS A 135 3.31 24.89 -28.94
CA LYS A 135 2.53 25.20 -30.14
C LYS A 135 1.14 25.66 -29.74
N LYS A 136 0.57 26.57 -30.53
CA LYS A 136 -0.87 26.80 -30.48
C LYS A 136 -1.60 25.51 -30.86
N ILE A 137 -2.64 25.18 -30.11
CA ILE A 137 -3.52 24.05 -30.35
C ILE A 137 -4.58 24.52 -31.36
N PRO A 138 -4.60 23.97 -32.59
CA PRO A 138 -5.54 24.41 -33.60
C PRO A 138 -6.99 24.23 -33.16
N GLY A 139 -7.78 25.31 -33.22
CA GLY A 139 -9.18 25.28 -32.84
C GLY A 139 -9.44 25.13 -31.33
N ALA A 140 -8.42 25.37 -30.49
CA ALA A 140 -8.62 25.46 -29.05
C ALA A 140 -9.60 26.59 -28.69
N ILE A 141 -10.34 26.35 -27.60
CA ILE A 141 -11.20 27.34 -26.96
C ILE A 141 -10.47 27.83 -25.71
N TYR A 142 -10.20 29.13 -25.64
CA TYR A 142 -9.40 29.73 -24.58
C TYR A 142 -10.26 30.15 -23.39
N VAL A 143 -9.82 29.78 -22.18
CA VAL A 143 -10.55 30.04 -20.93
C VAL A 143 -9.62 30.69 -19.88
N PRO A 144 -9.96 31.85 -19.31
CA PRO A 144 -11.05 32.75 -19.69
C PRO A 144 -10.82 33.40 -21.06
N GLY A 145 -11.87 33.95 -21.65
CA GLY A 145 -11.81 34.69 -22.93
C GLY A 145 -12.95 34.32 -23.86
N ASP A 146 -12.91 33.11 -24.42
CA ASP A 146 -13.90 32.64 -25.41
C ASP A 146 -15.22 32.20 -24.78
N MET A 147 -15.31 32.15 -23.45
CA MET A 147 -16.45 31.63 -22.71
C MET A 147 -16.72 32.42 -21.42
N ALA A 148 -18.00 32.52 -21.07
CA ALA A 148 -18.44 33.02 -19.77
C ALA A 148 -18.35 31.94 -18.68
N GLY A 149 -18.08 32.37 -17.45
CA GLY A 149 -17.91 31.53 -16.26
C GLY A 149 -17.09 32.27 -15.19
N PRO A 150 -16.71 31.61 -14.09
CA PRO A 150 -17.08 30.24 -13.70
C PRO A 150 -18.53 30.12 -13.15
N PRO A 151 -19.11 28.91 -13.11
CA PRO A 151 -18.56 27.67 -13.63
C PRO A 151 -18.55 27.64 -15.17
N TYR A 152 -17.44 27.21 -15.76
CA TYR A 152 -17.33 27.00 -17.21
C TYR A 152 -17.96 25.66 -17.59
N ARG A 153 -18.92 25.69 -18.52
CA ARG A 153 -19.59 24.49 -19.04
C ARG A 153 -18.93 24.02 -20.33
N LEU A 154 -18.27 22.86 -20.30
CA LEU A 154 -17.57 22.30 -21.46
C LEU A 154 -18.44 21.22 -22.12
N ASP A 155 -19.06 21.55 -23.26
CA ASP A 155 -20.06 20.71 -23.93
C ASP A 155 -19.77 20.44 -25.42
N ARG A 156 -18.82 21.17 -26.02
CA ARG A 156 -18.47 21.00 -27.44
C ARG A 156 -17.67 19.71 -27.63
N ARG A 157 -18.31 18.71 -28.23
CA ARG A 157 -17.70 17.40 -28.51
C ARG A 157 -16.39 17.55 -29.28
N GLY A 158 -15.34 16.87 -28.81
CA GLY A 158 -14.03 16.87 -29.48
C GLY A 158 -13.20 18.14 -29.27
N ALA A 159 -13.70 19.13 -28.52
CA ALA A 159 -12.99 20.38 -28.32
C ALA A 159 -11.85 20.23 -27.30
N THR A 160 -10.81 21.02 -27.51
CA THR A 160 -9.75 21.25 -26.53
C THR A 160 -9.93 22.63 -25.93
N TYR A 161 -10.05 22.70 -24.61
CA TYR A 161 -10.13 23.92 -23.84
C TYR A 161 -8.78 24.16 -23.18
N VAL A 162 -8.22 25.36 -23.36
CA VAL A 162 -6.87 25.71 -22.90
C VAL A 162 -6.97 26.91 -21.98
N LEU A 163 -6.38 26.81 -20.80
CA LEU A 163 -6.35 27.95 -19.90
C LEU A 163 -5.35 29.02 -20.37
N THR A 164 -5.73 30.29 -20.22
CA THR A 164 -4.90 31.46 -20.53
C THR A 164 -4.50 32.27 -19.29
N ALA A 165 -5.13 31.98 -18.15
CA ALA A 165 -4.86 32.59 -16.86
C ALA A 165 -5.34 31.68 -15.73
N ASP A 166 -4.93 32.01 -14.50
CA ASP A 166 -5.51 31.41 -13.30
C ASP A 166 -7.03 31.66 -13.25
N VAL A 167 -7.78 30.64 -12.79
CA VAL A 167 -9.23 30.70 -12.62
C VAL A 167 -9.56 30.65 -11.13
N ALA A 168 -10.45 31.54 -10.68
CA ALA A 168 -10.98 31.53 -9.33
C ALA A 168 -12.51 31.43 -9.35
N SER A 169 -13.06 30.42 -8.68
CA SER A 169 -14.50 30.20 -8.55
C SER A 169 -14.92 30.12 -7.10
N ASP A 170 -16.01 30.82 -6.77
CA ASP A 170 -16.66 30.72 -5.46
C ASP A 170 -17.30 29.34 -5.24
N SER A 171 -17.67 28.64 -6.31
CA SER A 171 -18.24 27.28 -6.29
C SER A 171 -17.42 26.35 -7.20
N THR A 172 -18.05 25.51 -8.02
CA THR A 172 -17.33 24.70 -9.01
C THR A 172 -16.69 25.58 -10.09
N ALA A 173 -15.48 25.24 -10.56
CA ALA A 173 -14.83 25.98 -11.64
C ALA A 173 -15.19 25.44 -13.04
N PHE A 174 -15.17 24.11 -13.25
CA PHE A 174 -15.45 23.49 -14.56
C PHE A 174 -16.47 22.36 -14.47
N GLY A 175 -17.44 22.34 -15.40
CA GLY A 175 -18.35 21.22 -15.63
C GLY A 175 -18.26 20.67 -17.04
N ILE A 176 -17.68 19.49 -17.17
CA ILE A 176 -17.54 18.78 -18.44
C ILE A 176 -18.77 17.90 -18.65
N VAL A 177 -19.50 18.14 -19.72
CA VAL A 177 -20.71 17.38 -20.09
C VAL A 177 -20.66 16.85 -21.53
N GLY A 178 -19.71 17.34 -22.32
CA GLY A 178 -19.45 16.85 -23.67
C GLY A 178 -18.53 15.63 -23.67
N ARG A 179 -18.48 14.95 -24.83
CA ARG A 179 -17.62 13.78 -25.05
C ARG A 179 -16.34 14.17 -25.78
N ASN A 180 -15.28 13.39 -25.59
CA ASN A 180 -13.98 13.60 -26.22
C ASN A 180 -13.41 15.02 -25.94
N ILE A 181 -13.63 15.54 -24.74
CA ILE A 181 -13.15 16.87 -24.35
C ILE A 181 -11.75 16.75 -23.76
N THR A 182 -10.84 17.62 -24.17
CA THR A 182 -9.58 17.85 -23.46
C THR A 182 -9.68 19.18 -22.73
N LEU A 183 -9.49 19.18 -21.41
CA LEU A 183 -9.27 20.37 -20.61
C LEU A 183 -7.78 20.40 -20.24
N ASP A 184 -7.03 21.28 -20.89
CA ASP A 184 -5.63 21.55 -20.59
C ASP A 184 -5.54 22.81 -19.73
N LEU A 185 -5.10 22.66 -18.49
CA LEU A 185 -4.94 23.79 -17.57
C LEU A 185 -3.70 24.63 -17.91
N ASN A 186 -2.87 24.21 -18.87
CA ASN A 186 -1.74 24.96 -19.41
C ASN A 186 -0.80 25.50 -18.31
N GLY A 187 -0.63 24.74 -17.23
CA GLY A 187 0.21 25.10 -16.10
C GLY A 187 -0.39 26.14 -15.14
N PHE A 188 -1.61 26.63 -15.42
CA PHE A 188 -2.32 27.58 -14.57
C PHE A 188 -3.00 26.91 -13.37
N THR A 189 -3.41 27.75 -12.43
CA THR A 189 -4.09 27.36 -11.20
C THR A 189 -5.59 27.58 -11.32
N VAL A 190 -6.36 26.57 -10.92
CA VAL A 190 -7.80 26.65 -10.70
C VAL A 190 -8.05 26.61 -9.20
N SER A 191 -8.59 27.69 -8.64
CA SER A 191 -9.18 27.69 -7.30
C SER A 191 -10.69 27.56 -7.37
N TYR A 192 -11.25 26.73 -6.51
CA TYR A 192 -12.69 26.45 -6.45
C TYR A 192 -13.15 26.47 -5.00
N ASN A 193 -14.47 26.56 -4.77
CA ASN A 193 -15.02 26.60 -3.42
C ASN A 193 -14.35 27.72 -2.59
N ASN A 194 -14.29 28.93 -3.16
CA ASN A 194 -13.64 30.07 -2.52
C ASN A 194 -14.54 30.77 -1.49
N ALA A 195 -15.87 30.70 -1.63
CA ALA A 195 -16.81 31.43 -0.78
C ALA A 195 -17.75 30.51 0.00
N VAL A 196 -18.02 30.89 1.26
CA VAL A 196 -18.82 30.04 2.15
C VAL A 196 -20.29 30.02 1.75
N GLY A 197 -20.81 28.80 1.56
CA GLY A 197 -22.21 28.59 1.21
C GLY A 197 -22.57 29.06 -0.21
N ALA A 198 -21.57 29.18 -1.10
CA ALA A 198 -21.83 29.36 -2.51
C ALA A 198 -22.78 28.27 -3.02
N LYS A 199 -23.59 28.61 -4.01
CA LYS A 199 -24.46 27.64 -4.68
C LYS A 199 -23.88 27.39 -6.05
N ASP A 200 -23.55 26.15 -6.34
CA ASP A 200 -23.21 25.75 -7.71
C ASP A 200 -24.46 25.95 -8.60
N PRO A 201 -24.43 26.85 -9.59
CA PRO A 201 -25.58 27.11 -10.45
C PRO A 201 -25.80 26.02 -11.50
N ARG A 202 -24.88 25.04 -11.63
CA ARG A 202 -25.02 23.94 -12.59
C ARG A 202 -26.04 22.90 -12.11
N PRO A 203 -26.65 22.15 -13.04
CA PRO A 203 -27.30 20.89 -12.68
C PRO A 203 -26.27 19.92 -12.07
N ALA A 204 -26.61 19.31 -10.94
CA ALA A 204 -25.78 18.30 -10.29
C ALA A 204 -25.51 17.11 -11.23
N SER A 205 -24.26 16.66 -11.31
CA SER A 205 -23.92 15.42 -12.03
C SER A 205 -24.43 14.19 -11.28
N ALA A 206 -24.48 13.04 -11.94
CA ALA A 206 -24.90 11.79 -11.29
C ALA A 206 -24.07 11.50 -10.03
N GLY A 207 -24.76 11.43 -8.89
CA GLY A 207 -24.14 11.22 -7.58
C GLY A 207 -23.76 12.50 -6.83
N GLU A 208 -23.70 13.67 -7.46
CA GLU A 208 -23.48 14.94 -6.74
C GLU A 208 -24.71 15.33 -5.89
N GLY A 209 -24.48 15.89 -4.70
CA GLY A 209 -25.53 16.50 -3.87
C GLY A 209 -25.76 17.98 -4.21
N ASN A 210 -26.84 18.57 -3.69
CA ASN A 210 -27.23 19.97 -3.93
C ASN A 210 -26.25 21.03 -3.34
N GLN A 211 -25.16 20.62 -2.71
CA GLN A 211 -24.12 21.47 -2.10
C GLN A 211 -22.72 20.91 -2.41
N SER A 212 -22.49 20.56 -3.68
CA SER A 212 -21.23 19.98 -4.16
C SER A 212 -20.45 21.00 -4.98
N GLU A 213 -19.14 21.14 -4.74
CA GLU A 213 -18.31 22.12 -5.45
C GLU A 213 -16.94 21.53 -5.75
N HIS A 214 -16.50 21.65 -6.99
CA HIS A 214 -15.29 20.96 -7.46
C HIS A 214 -14.38 21.88 -8.28
N GLY A 215 -13.10 21.53 -8.40
CA GLY A 215 -12.27 22.16 -9.42
C GLY A 215 -12.81 21.80 -10.81
N VAL A 216 -12.92 20.50 -11.06
CA VAL A 216 -13.44 19.95 -12.31
C VAL A 216 -14.45 18.84 -12.00
N THR A 217 -15.64 18.90 -12.59
CA THR A 217 -16.55 17.76 -12.67
C THR A 217 -16.66 17.21 -14.08
N ILE A 218 -16.77 15.89 -14.19
CA ILE A 218 -17.01 15.17 -15.44
C ILE A 218 -18.35 14.44 -15.28
N GLY A 219 -19.36 14.94 -16.00
CA GLY A 219 -20.73 14.46 -15.91
C GLY A 219 -20.92 13.08 -16.50
N TYR A 220 -22.03 12.44 -16.14
CA TYR A 220 -22.45 11.14 -16.69
C TYR A 220 -22.47 11.15 -18.23
N ASN A 221 -22.13 10.02 -18.86
CA ASN A 221 -21.95 9.87 -20.31
C ASN A 221 -20.85 10.73 -20.99
N SER A 222 -20.05 11.49 -20.25
CA SER A 222 -18.91 12.29 -20.77
C SER A 222 -17.66 11.43 -20.91
N THR A 223 -17.65 10.55 -21.90
CA THR A 223 -16.53 9.63 -22.18
C THR A 223 -15.42 10.28 -23.02
N GLY A 224 -14.21 9.73 -22.96
CA GLY A 224 -13.06 10.22 -23.74
C GLY A 224 -12.51 11.55 -23.24
N VAL A 225 -12.78 11.91 -21.98
CA VAL A 225 -12.35 13.17 -21.38
C VAL A 225 -10.90 13.08 -20.92
N ARG A 226 -10.15 14.17 -21.06
CA ARG A 226 -8.78 14.33 -20.57
C ARG A 226 -8.68 15.62 -19.76
N VAL A 227 -8.10 15.57 -18.56
CA VAL A 227 -7.83 16.76 -17.73
C VAL A 227 -6.33 16.78 -17.41
N LEU A 228 -5.63 17.80 -17.92
CA LEU A 228 -4.18 17.78 -18.05
C LEU A 228 -3.52 19.05 -17.48
N ASN A 229 -2.30 18.87 -16.95
CA ASN A 229 -1.26 19.88 -16.72
C ASN A 229 -1.70 21.20 -16.06
N GLY A 230 -1.71 21.23 -14.73
CA GLY A 230 -1.90 22.46 -13.96
C GLY A 230 -2.14 22.17 -12.48
N ARG A 231 -2.65 23.17 -11.76
CA ARG A 231 -2.93 23.05 -10.32
C ARG A 231 -4.42 23.24 -10.04
N ILE A 232 -4.98 22.43 -9.15
CA ILE A 232 -6.34 22.62 -8.62
C ILE A 232 -6.24 22.76 -7.11
N VAL A 233 -6.72 23.88 -6.57
CA VAL A 233 -6.61 24.26 -5.16
C VAL A 233 -7.99 24.47 -4.57
N GLN A 234 -8.26 23.82 -3.44
CA GLN A 234 -9.47 24.10 -2.68
C GLN A 234 -9.36 25.46 -1.96
N GLY A 235 -10.38 26.29 -2.12
CA GLY A 235 -10.58 27.53 -1.38
C GLY A 235 -11.17 27.32 0.02
N ARG A 236 -11.71 28.39 0.62
CA ARG A 236 -12.18 28.41 2.03
C ARG A 236 -13.68 28.18 2.21
N GLY A 237 -14.45 27.97 1.14
CA GLY A 237 -15.91 28.06 1.14
C GLY A 237 -16.66 26.90 1.82
N ALA A 238 -16.10 25.70 1.87
CA ALA A 238 -16.78 24.59 2.54
C ALA A 238 -15.80 23.53 3.02
N GLU A 239 -15.88 23.25 4.32
CA GLU A 239 -15.02 22.31 5.02
C GLU A 239 -15.68 20.92 5.16
N GLY A 240 -16.15 20.29 4.08
CA GLY A 240 -16.72 18.93 4.12
C GLY A 240 -17.90 18.73 5.07
N LEU A 241 -19.13 18.76 4.55
CA LEU A 241 -20.34 18.63 5.38
C LEU A 241 -20.46 17.24 6.03
N ASP A 242 -20.73 17.23 7.34
CA ASP A 242 -21.34 16.09 8.03
C ASP A 242 -22.86 16.24 7.94
N LYS A 243 -23.47 15.61 6.92
CA LYS A 243 -24.82 15.00 6.97
C LYS A 243 -25.34 14.63 5.58
N THR A 244 -26.00 13.46 5.55
CA THR A 244 -26.88 12.90 4.51
C THR A 244 -26.24 11.98 3.43
N TRP A 245 -26.34 10.67 3.70
CA TRP A 245 -26.63 9.55 2.79
C TRP A 245 -25.76 9.25 1.54
N ARG A 246 -25.40 7.96 1.41
CA ARG A 246 -24.85 7.23 0.24
C ARG A 246 -23.82 7.98 -0.64
N GLY A 247 -22.61 8.14 -0.11
CA GLY A 247 -21.43 7.92 -0.95
C GLY A 247 -20.53 9.10 -1.29
N GLY A 248 -20.29 10.06 -0.39
CA GLY A 248 -19.09 10.87 -0.49
C GLY A 248 -19.18 12.23 0.19
N SER A 249 -18.02 12.73 0.60
CA SER A 249 -17.65 14.14 0.53
C SER A 249 -17.90 14.68 -0.88
N TRP A 250 -18.40 15.90 -1.05
CA TRP A 250 -18.71 16.43 -2.38
C TRP A 250 -17.94 17.68 -2.75
N PHE A 251 -16.67 17.75 -2.31
CA PHE A 251 -15.81 18.91 -2.52
C PHE A 251 -14.46 18.55 -3.13
N GLN A 252 -14.36 17.43 -3.86
CA GLN A 252 -13.11 16.97 -4.45
C GLN A 252 -12.56 17.96 -5.48
N PRO A 253 -11.24 18.16 -5.56
CA PRO A 253 -10.61 18.84 -6.68
C PRO A 253 -11.06 18.31 -8.04
N VAL A 254 -11.16 16.98 -8.19
CA VAL A 254 -11.68 16.35 -9.41
C VAL A 254 -12.73 15.29 -9.07
N TYR A 255 -13.91 15.45 -9.67
CA TYR A 255 -14.99 14.47 -9.62
C TYR A 255 -15.34 13.98 -11.03
N ALA A 256 -15.41 12.65 -11.23
CA ALA A 256 -15.73 12.08 -12.53
C ALA A 256 -16.77 10.96 -12.43
N CYS A 257 -17.89 11.09 -13.14
CA CYS A 257 -18.88 10.01 -13.25
C CYS A 257 -18.46 8.92 -14.24
N GLU A 258 -17.57 9.22 -15.18
CA GLU A 258 -17.20 8.37 -16.32
C GLU A 258 -15.69 8.23 -16.50
N GLY A 259 -15.29 7.37 -17.45
CA GLY A 259 -13.91 7.12 -17.84
C GLY A 259 -13.23 8.36 -18.44
N ALA A 260 -12.19 8.83 -17.76
CA ALA A 260 -11.33 9.94 -18.18
C ALA A 260 -9.84 9.58 -18.05
N GLU A 261 -8.97 10.40 -18.64
CA GLU A 261 -7.56 10.52 -18.30
C GLU A 261 -7.39 11.74 -17.37
N ILE A 262 -6.75 11.55 -16.22
CA ILE A 262 -6.41 12.63 -15.29
C ILE A 262 -4.90 12.58 -15.05
N ALA A 263 -4.18 13.58 -15.55
CA ALA A 263 -2.73 13.53 -15.55
C ALA A 263 -2.01 14.88 -15.44
N GLY A 264 -0.83 14.86 -14.83
CA GLY A 264 0.02 16.06 -14.70
C GLY A 264 -0.59 17.13 -13.80
N LEU A 265 -1.56 16.79 -12.95
CA LEU A 265 -2.22 17.74 -12.05
C LEU A 265 -1.52 17.78 -10.69
N THR A 266 -1.44 18.97 -10.10
CA THR A 266 -1.18 19.14 -8.67
C THR A 266 -2.49 19.48 -7.95
N LEU A 267 -2.92 18.62 -7.03
CA LEU A 267 -4.14 18.79 -6.25
C LEU A 267 -3.78 19.17 -4.80
N ASP A 268 -4.32 20.27 -4.32
CA ASP A 268 -4.04 20.81 -2.99
C ASP A 268 -5.38 21.12 -2.27
N TYR A 269 -5.68 20.40 -1.20
CA TYR A 269 -6.98 20.49 -0.52
C TYR A 269 -6.85 20.31 1.00
N SER A 270 -7.80 20.84 1.76
CA SER A 270 -7.71 20.91 3.23
C SER A 270 -9.01 20.60 3.99
N GLY A 271 -10.16 20.53 3.32
CA GLY A 271 -11.46 20.34 4.00
C GLY A 271 -11.54 19.08 4.88
N ARG A 272 -12.34 19.12 5.95
CA ARG A 272 -12.42 18.11 7.04
C ARG A 272 -12.85 16.72 6.60
N GLN A 273 -13.59 16.61 5.51
CA GLN A 273 -14.06 15.35 4.94
C GLN A 273 -14.02 15.57 3.44
N VAL A 274 -12.83 15.69 2.85
CA VAL A 274 -12.62 15.97 1.41
C VAL A 274 -11.46 15.12 0.89
N GLY A 275 -11.70 14.37 -0.19
CA GLY A 275 -10.66 13.61 -0.90
C GLY A 275 -10.12 14.34 -2.13
N GLY A 276 -9.15 13.74 -2.81
CA GLY A 276 -8.49 14.32 -4.00
C GLY A 276 -9.25 14.05 -5.31
N ILE A 277 -9.06 12.87 -5.87
CA ILE A 277 -9.72 12.45 -7.12
C ILE A 277 -10.80 11.42 -6.77
N ARG A 278 -12.01 11.59 -7.29
CA ARG A 278 -13.07 10.59 -7.19
C ARG A 278 -13.66 10.34 -8.56
N GLY A 279 -13.67 9.10 -9.04
CA GLY A 279 -14.53 8.83 -10.20
C GLY A 279 -14.40 7.54 -11.00
N GLY A 280 -15.26 7.48 -12.03
CA GLY A 280 -15.42 6.54 -13.15
C GLY A 280 -14.20 6.30 -14.03
N VAL A 281 -13.01 6.69 -13.58
CA VAL A 281 -11.85 7.04 -14.42
C VAL A 281 -11.23 5.83 -15.13
N ALA A 282 -10.66 6.03 -16.32
CA ALA A 282 -9.95 4.99 -17.06
C ALA A 282 -8.46 4.97 -16.68
N GLU A 283 -7.82 6.15 -16.65
CA GLU A 283 -6.38 6.31 -16.39
C GLU A 283 -6.14 7.50 -15.44
N ILE A 284 -5.51 7.25 -14.30
CA ILE A 284 -5.09 8.29 -13.34
C ILE A 284 -3.58 8.18 -13.14
N HIS A 285 -2.81 9.16 -13.62
CA HIS A 285 -1.36 9.05 -13.56
C HIS A 285 -0.57 10.35 -13.54
N HIS A 286 0.64 10.30 -12.98
CA HIS A 286 1.57 11.45 -12.96
C HIS A 286 0.96 12.69 -12.30
N ASN A 287 0.09 12.49 -11.30
CA ASN A 287 -0.47 13.57 -10.49
C ASN A 287 0.30 13.70 -9.17
N VAL A 288 0.33 14.92 -8.63
CA VAL A 288 0.82 15.24 -7.29
C VAL A 288 -0.37 15.56 -6.41
N ILE A 289 -0.52 14.87 -5.28
CA ILE A 289 -1.66 15.06 -4.37
C ILE A 289 -1.16 15.46 -2.99
N VAL A 290 -1.65 16.60 -2.52
CA VAL A 290 -1.30 17.20 -1.23
C VAL A 290 -2.57 17.40 -0.41
N ASP A 291 -2.77 16.52 0.55
CA ASP A 291 -3.80 16.68 1.59
C ASP A 291 -3.24 17.51 2.75
N ARG A 292 -3.83 18.67 3.03
CA ARG A 292 -3.46 19.56 4.15
C ARG A 292 -4.38 19.46 5.37
N GLY A 293 -5.50 18.77 5.28
CA GLY A 293 -6.40 18.76 6.43
C GLY A 293 -6.04 17.68 7.45
N MET A 294 -6.63 17.84 8.62
CA MET A 294 -6.27 17.09 9.84
C MET A 294 -7.43 16.34 10.47
N GLU A 295 -8.64 16.55 9.96
CA GLU A 295 -9.84 15.95 10.52
C GLU A 295 -10.44 14.92 9.57
N VAL A 296 -11.19 13.98 10.14
CA VAL A 296 -12.08 13.05 9.46
C VAL A 296 -13.37 13.07 10.26
N LEU A 297 -14.53 13.21 9.62
CA LEU A 297 -15.83 13.25 10.29
C LEU A 297 -16.44 11.85 10.35
N ASN A 298 -16.33 11.10 9.25
CA ASN A 298 -16.83 9.75 9.12
C ASN A 298 -15.83 8.85 8.37
N ARG A 299 -15.09 8.05 9.15
CA ARG A 299 -14.10 7.12 8.58
C ARG A 299 -14.70 6.05 7.65
N HIS A 300 -15.99 5.72 7.78
CA HIS A 300 -16.64 4.72 6.94
C HIS A 300 -16.95 5.23 5.53
N GLN A 301 -17.15 6.55 5.36
CA GLN A 301 -17.20 7.15 4.03
C GLN A 301 -15.82 7.12 3.38
N GLY A 302 -14.80 7.39 4.20
CA GLY A 302 -13.41 7.45 3.78
C GLY A 302 -13.03 8.78 3.12
N VAL A 303 -11.78 9.16 3.34
CA VAL A 303 -11.12 10.30 2.71
C VAL A 303 -9.98 9.75 1.87
N ASP A 304 -10.23 9.63 0.57
CA ASP A 304 -9.30 9.06 -0.40
C ASP A 304 -8.52 10.18 -1.11
N ALA A 305 -7.19 10.07 -1.19
CA ALA A 305 -6.44 10.86 -2.16
C ALA A 305 -6.88 10.51 -3.59
N ILE A 306 -7.10 9.21 -3.87
CA ILE A 306 -7.68 8.71 -5.12
C ILE A 306 -8.71 7.62 -4.81
N MET A 307 -9.97 7.84 -5.14
CA MET A 307 -11.02 6.82 -5.19
C MET A 307 -11.25 6.42 -6.65
N ALA A 308 -10.70 5.26 -7.03
CA ALA A 308 -10.74 4.76 -8.39
C ALA A 308 -11.93 3.81 -8.62
N THR A 309 -12.38 3.71 -9.87
CA THR A 309 -13.48 2.83 -10.21
C THR A 309 -13.05 1.36 -10.21
N PRO A 310 -13.79 0.47 -9.53
CA PRO A 310 -13.40 -0.92 -9.29
C PRO A 310 -13.25 -1.84 -10.51
N ARG A 311 -13.66 -1.40 -11.70
CA ARG A 311 -13.80 -2.25 -12.90
C ARG A 311 -12.87 -1.89 -14.05
N THR A 312 -12.46 -0.63 -14.15
CA THR A 312 -11.79 -0.11 -15.36
C THR A 312 -10.56 0.73 -15.04
N ALA A 313 -10.48 1.31 -13.85
CA ALA A 313 -9.48 2.31 -13.54
C ALA A 313 -8.08 1.70 -13.37
N ARG A 314 -7.12 2.21 -14.13
CA ARG A 314 -5.69 2.01 -13.92
C ARG A 314 -5.13 3.24 -13.23
N VAL A 315 -4.46 3.03 -12.10
CA VAL A 315 -3.94 4.10 -11.25
C VAL A 315 -2.44 3.89 -11.11
N HIS A 316 -1.63 4.76 -11.72
CA HIS A 316 -0.20 4.55 -11.74
C HIS A 316 0.66 5.80 -11.76
N HIS A 317 1.88 5.73 -11.22
CA HIS A 317 2.82 6.85 -11.20
C HIS A 317 2.25 8.14 -10.58
N ASN A 318 1.31 8.03 -9.63
CA ASN A 318 0.87 9.19 -8.85
C ASN A 318 1.73 9.33 -7.60
N LEU A 319 2.06 10.59 -7.27
CA LEU A 319 2.74 10.96 -6.05
C LEU A 319 1.73 11.55 -5.05
N VAL A 320 1.31 10.74 -4.09
CA VAL A 320 0.50 11.19 -2.95
C VAL A 320 1.45 11.63 -1.84
N LYS A 321 1.76 12.93 -1.78
CA LYS A 321 2.72 13.50 -0.83
C LYS A 321 2.23 13.45 0.61
N ARG A 322 0.91 13.46 0.81
CA ARG A 322 0.25 13.20 2.08
C ARG A 322 -1.21 12.81 1.83
N CYS A 323 -1.73 11.85 2.59
CA CYS A 323 -3.16 11.61 2.77
C CYS A 323 -3.47 11.32 4.24
N ARG A 324 -4.54 11.92 4.78
CA ARG A 324 -4.89 11.79 6.20
C ARG A 324 -5.61 10.48 6.58
N GLN A 325 -6.13 9.77 5.58
CA GLN A 325 -6.84 8.50 5.79
C GLN A 325 -6.46 7.46 4.74
N ARG A 326 -7.00 7.54 3.51
CA ARG A 326 -6.72 6.54 2.47
C ARG A 326 -5.94 7.17 1.30
N GLY A 327 -4.94 6.46 0.81
CA GLY A 327 -4.18 6.83 -0.38
C GLY A 327 -5.00 6.54 -1.63
N ILE A 328 -4.98 5.28 -2.07
CA ILE A 328 -5.68 4.81 -3.27
C ILE A 328 -6.68 3.72 -2.88
N ALA A 329 -7.96 3.96 -3.15
CA ALA A 329 -9.00 2.95 -2.99
C ALA A 329 -9.41 2.37 -4.35
N SER A 330 -9.35 1.05 -4.46
CA SER A 330 -9.83 0.27 -5.61
C SER A 330 -9.06 0.52 -6.93
N GLY A 331 -9.57 -0.05 -8.03
CA GLY A 331 -8.95 -0.05 -9.36
C GLY A 331 -8.72 -1.47 -9.89
N VAL A 332 -8.66 -1.64 -11.21
CA VAL A 332 -8.29 -2.93 -11.83
C VAL A 332 -6.78 -3.16 -11.72
N GLU A 333 -6.00 -2.08 -11.87
CA GLU A 333 -4.56 -2.06 -11.67
C GLU A 333 -4.18 -0.84 -10.83
N VAL A 334 -3.50 -1.07 -9.70
CA VAL A 334 -2.87 -0.02 -8.90
C VAL A 334 -1.38 -0.31 -8.88
N ALA A 335 -0.60 0.46 -9.63
CA ALA A 335 0.80 0.14 -9.84
C ALA A 335 1.73 1.34 -9.83
N LYS A 336 2.95 1.18 -9.32
CA LYS A 336 4.01 2.22 -9.41
C LYS A 336 3.63 3.57 -8.80
N ASN A 337 2.72 3.61 -7.83
CA ASN A 337 2.40 4.83 -7.11
C ASN A 337 3.34 5.02 -5.92
N GLU A 338 3.54 6.26 -5.51
CA GLU A 338 4.27 6.62 -4.30
C GLU A 338 3.33 7.32 -3.33
N ILE A 339 3.12 6.74 -2.14
CA ILE A 339 2.04 7.12 -1.23
C ILE A 339 2.57 7.34 0.18
N TYR A 340 2.23 8.48 0.78
CA TYR A 340 2.59 8.81 2.15
C TYR A 340 1.35 9.04 3.02
N VAL A 341 1.11 8.12 3.97
CA VAL A 341 -0.06 8.11 4.85
C VAL A 341 0.29 8.78 6.18
N ASP A 342 -0.47 9.82 6.54
CA ASP A 342 -0.45 10.46 7.86
C ASP A 342 -1.79 10.18 8.55
N SER A 343 -1.95 8.98 9.08
CA SER A 343 -3.22 8.46 9.56
C SER A 343 -3.80 9.30 10.70
N CYS A 344 -4.99 9.89 10.47
CA CYS A 344 -5.81 10.53 11.50
C CYS A 344 -6.82 9.58 12.14
N ALA A 345 -7.24 8.52 11.46
CA ALA A 345 -8.33 7.64 11.90
C ALA A 345 -8.04 6.15 11.68
N THR A 346 -8.86 5.28 12.28
CA THR A 346 -8.90 3.84 11.98
C THR A 346 -9.15 3.57 10.49
N ASN A 347 -8.63 2.44 9.97
CA ASN A 347 -8.78 2.00 8.57
C ASN A 347 -8.15 2.98 7.57
N SER A 348 -6.95 3.49 7.89
CA SER A 348 -6.21 4.43 7.05
C SER A 348 -5.19 3.68 6.19
N PHE A 349 -5.61 3.26 5.01
CA PHE A 349 -4.82 2.43 4.10
C PHE A 349 -4.09 3.26 3.04
N GLY A 350 -2.84 2.95 2.75
CA GLY A 350 -2.14 3.43 1.56
C GLY A 350 -2.83 2.93 0.29
N ILE A 351 -3.11 1.64 0.19
CA ILE A 351 -3.93 1.02 -0.86
C ILE A 351 -4.99 0.12 -0.25
N PHE A 352 -6.24 0.26 -0.69
CA PHE A 352 -7.37 -0.50 -0.16
C PHE A 352 -8.25 -1.15 -1.21
N TYR A 353 -8.48 -2.46 -1.05
CA TYR A 353 -9.51 -3.19 -1.77
C TYR A 353 -10.62 -3.65 -0.82
N TRP A 354 -11.80 -3.06 -1.00
CA TRP A 354 -13.05 -3.52 -0.40
C TRP A 354 -13.76 -4.49 -1.35
N GLY A 355 -13.41 -5.76 -1.28
CA GLY A 355 -13.85 -6.78 -2.23
C GLY A 355 -13.39 -6.51 -3.67
N GLY A 356 -13.85 -7.35 -4.60
CA GLY A 356 -13.60 -7.25 -6.04
C GLY A 356 -12.82 -8.43 -6.61
N THR A 357 -12.86 -8.57 -7.93
CA THR A 357 -12.30 -9.72 -8.65
C THR A 357 -11.31 -9.25 -9.72
N ASP A 358 -10.29 -10.07 -10.01
CA ASP A 358 -9.34 -9.91 -11.12
C ASP A 358 -8.59 -8.58 -11.08
N ARG A 359 -7.79 -8.38 -10.02
CA ARG A 359 -7.07 -7.12 -9.77
C ARG A 359 -5.59 -7.34 -9.53
N VAL A 360 -4.81 -6.30 -9.82
CA VAL A 360 -3.37 -6.30 -9.61
C VAL A 360 -2.94 -5.07 -8.80
N CYS A 361 -2.16 -5.31 -7.76
CA CYS A 361 -1.53 -4.29 -6.93
C CYS A 361 -0.03 -4.53 -6.89
N ARG A 362 0.75 -3.71 -7.59
CA ARG A 362 2.17 -4.02 -7.79
C ARG A 362 3.10 -2.83 -7.88
N ASP A 363 4.36 -3.04 -7.53
CA ASP A 363 5.42 -2.06 -7.76
C ASP A 363 5.14 -0.70 -7.06
N ASN A 364 4.23 -0.64 -6.07
CA ASN A 364 3.92 0.58 -5.33
C ASN A 364 4.90 0.78 -4.18
N ARG A 365 5.15 2.05 -3.83
CA ARG A 365 5.96 2.47 -2.69
C ARG A 365 5.07 3.18 -1.68
N ILE A 366 4.95 2.64 -0.48
CA ILE A 366 4.01 3.13 0.54
C ILE A 366 4.77 3.40 1.82
N PHE A 367 4.58 4.60 2.34
CA PHE A 367 5.19 5.08 3.56
C PHE A 367 4.10 5.59 4.50
N GLY A 368 4.26 5.42 5.82
CA GLY A 368 3.22 5.95 6.70
C GLY A 368 3.49 5.92 8.19
N THR A 369 2.68 6.71 8.89
CA THR A 369 2.64 6.87 10.36
C THR A 369 1.23 7.30 10.78
N GLY A 370 1.00 7.41 12.08
CA GLY A 370 -0.19 8.04 12.65
C GLY A 370 -0.94 7.12 13.59
N TYR A 371 -2.27 7.28 13.63
CA TYR A 371 -3.16 6.59 14.56
C TYR A 371 -3.23 5.09 14.28
N LEU A 372 -3.60 4.73 13.05
CA LEU A 372 -3.70 3.37 12.56
C LEU A 372 -3.43 3.39 11.06
N ALA A 373 -2.16 3.50 10.71
CA ALA A 373 -1.70 3.53 9.32
C ALA A 373 -1.48 2.11 8.81
N GLU A 374 -2.02 1.82 7.64
CA GLU A 374 -1.96 0.54 6.96
C GLU A 374 -1.36 0.73 5.57
N GLY A 375 -0.47 -0.14 5.13
CA GLY A 375 0.09 -0.09 3.79
C GLY A 375 -0.92 -0.58 2.75
N ILE A 376 -1.09 -1.90 2.63
CA ILE A 376 -2.02 -2.54 1.69
C ILE A 376 -3.07 -3.35 2.45
N GLY A 377 -4.35 -3.10 2.17
CA GLY A 377 -5.47 -3.80 2.78
C GLY A 377 -6.33 -4.55 1.75
N LEU A 378 -6.52 -5.86 1.97
CA LEU A 378 -7.59 -6.63 1.33
C LEU A 378 -8.65 -6.95 2.39
N ASN A 379 -9.85 -6.41 2.20
CA ASN A 379 -10.98 -6.62 3.09
C ASN A 379 -12.24 -6.93 2.27
N GLY A 380 -12.61 -8.21 2.20
CA GLY A 380 -13.82 -8.62 1.51
C GLY A 380 -14.88 -9.10 2.50
N PRO A 381 -15.92 -8.33 2.89
CA PRO A 381 -17.02 -8.90 3.68
C PRO A 381 -17.70 -10.03 2.88
N ALA A 382 -18.49 -10.89 3.54
CA ALA A 382 -19.16 -12.02 2.88
C ALA A 382 -19.94 -11.64 1.60
N ARG A 383 -20.50 -10.42 1.56
CA ARG A 383 -21.23 -9.86 0.41
C ARG A 383 -20.36 -9.25 -0.71
N SER A 384 -19.05 -9.12 -0.50
CA SER A 384 -18.11 -8.49 -1.44
C SER A 384 -16.71 -9.07 -1.24
N ILE A 385 -16.47 -10.25 -1.84
CA ILE A 385 -15.25 -11.05 -1.68
C ILE A 385 -14.09 -10.41 -2.46
N CYS A 386 -12.88 -10.44 -1.92
CA CYS A 386 -11.65 -10.20 -2.68
C CYS A 386 -11.24 -11.52 -3.37
N ARG A 387 -11.31 -11.58 -4.70
CA ARG A 387 -11.03 -12.80 -5.48
C ARG A 387 -9.99 -12.56 -6.57
N ASN A 388 -9.05 -13.49 -6.76
CA ASN A 388 -8.04 -13.39 -7.82
C ASN A 388 -7.31 -12.02 -7.83
N ILE A 389 -6.89 -11.58 -6.65
CA ILE A 389 -6.10 -10.35 -6.50
C ILE A 389 -4.64 -10.74 -6.30
N ARG A 390 -3.77 -10.21 -7.17
CA ARG A 390 -2.32 -10.40 -7.10
C ARG A 390 -1.67 -9.17 -6.51
N VAL A 391 -1.06 -9.32 -5.33
CA VAL A 391 -0.35 -8.25 -4.61
C VAL A 391 1.13 -8.57 -4.63
N HIS A 392 1.93 -7.86 -5.43
CA HIS A 392 3.33 -8.24 -5.59
C HIS A 392 4.31 -7.11 -5.87
N ARG A 393 5.56 -7.28 -5.43
CA ARG A 393 6.64 -6.29 -5.63
C ARG A 393 6.33 -4.91 -5.07
N ASN A 394 5.50 -4.83 -4.04
CA ASN A 394 5.27 -3.56 -3.33
C ASN A 394 6.32 -3.39 -2.24
N PHE A 395 6.75 -2.15 -2.03
CA PHE A 395 7.65 -1.74 -0.96
C PHE A 395 6.89 -0.88 0.05
N ILE A 396 6.80 -1.35 1.29
CA ILE A 396 5.98 -0.74 2.34
C ILE A 396 6.89 -0.47 3.54
N HIS A 397 7.02 0.78 3.95
CA HIS A 397 7.83 1.18 5.11
C HIS A 397 7.01 2.06 6.05
N MET A 398 6.65 1.49 7.19
CA MET A 398 5.77 2.11 8.18
C MET A 398 6.53 2.42 9.48
N GLN A 399 6.13 3.50 10.14
CA GLN A 399 6.75 4.00 11.37
C GLN A 399 5.66 4.26 12.41
N ALA A 400 5.69 3.55 13.54
CA ALA A 400 4.87 3.84 14.71
C ALA A 400 5.67 4.62 15.74
N VAL A 401 5.02 5.61 16.34
CA VAL A 401 5.62 6.53 17.33
C VAL A 401 4.83 6.48 18.63
N ALA A 402 5.11 7.41 19.56
CA ALA A 402 4.30 7.55 20.77
C ALA A 402 2.80 7.65 20.43
N PRO A 403 1.92 6.89 21.12
CA PRO A 403 0.47 6.92 20.89
C PRO A 403 -0.11 8.34 20.97
N LEU A 404 -0.95 8.68 19.99
CA LEU A 404 -1.62 9.98 19.90
C LEU A 404 -3.14 9.83 19.99
N ASP A 405 -3.79 10.86 20.51
CA ASP A 405 -5.26 10.93 20.59
C ASP A 405 -5.83 11.60 19.33
N ARG A 406 -5.77 10.89 18.20
CA ARG A 406 -6.27 11.41 16.91
C ARG A 406 -7.70 10.96 16.59
N TRP A 407 -8.14 9.84 17.15
CA TRP A 407 -9.45 9.23 16.86
C TRP A 407 -10.04 8.52 18.07
N LYS A 408 -11.37 8.48 18.15
CA LYS A 408 -12.10 8.04 19.35
C LYS A 408 -12.23 6.53 19.51
N GLU A 409 -12.17 5.77 18.41
CA GLU A 409 -12.61 4.36 18.40
C GLU A 409 -11.83 3.44 19.34
N TYR A 410 -10.52 3.67 19.50
CA TYR A 410 -9.67 2.83 20.35
C TYR A 410 -8.82 3.61 21.35
N GLY A 411 -9.19 4.87 21.63
CA GLY A 411 -8.40 5.77 22.48
C GLY A 411 -7.03 6.09 21.88
N LYS A 412 -6.05 6.50 22.70
CA LYS A 412 -4.70 6.87 22.25
C LYS A 412 -3.98 5.70 21.61
N GLN A 413 -3.59 5.82 20.33
CA GLN A 413 -2.87 4.78 19.61
C GLN A 413 -1.85 5.34 18.63
N SER A 414 -0.86 4.51 18.29
CA SER A 414 -0.05 4.66 17.09
C SER A 414 0.27 3.28 16.52
N GLY A 415 -0.48 2.89 15.50
CA GLY A 415 -0.35 1.64 14.79
C GLY A 415 0.26 1.86 13.40
N ALA A 416 1.27 1.07 13.06
CA ALA A 416 1.93 1.06 11.76
C ALA A 416 1.93 -0.37 11.20
N TYR A 417 1.04 -0.63 10.24
CA TYR A 417 0.81 -1.97 9.68
C TYR A 417 1.17 -1.99 8.21
N GLY A 418 1.91 -3.01 7.79
CA GLY A 418 2.35 -3.11 6.41
C GLY A 418 1.25 -3.66 5.52
N ILE A 419 0.94 -4.95 5.68
CA ILE A 419 -0.10 -5.64 4.91
C ILE A 419 -1.18 -6.13 5.87
N ARG A 420 -2.45 -5.82 5.57
CA ARG A 420 -3.62 -6.33 6.29
C ARG A 420 -4.48 -7.19 5.39
N ILE A 421 -4.70 -8.43 5.82
CA ILE A 421 -5.52 -9.42 5.11
C ILE A 421 -6.65 -9.84 6.04
N HIS A 422 -7.89 -9.55 5.64
CA HIS A 422 -9.05 -9.71 6.49
C HIS A 422 -10.29 -10.19 5.73
N HIS A 423 -11.13 -10.98 6.41
CA HIS A 423 -12.39 -11.52 5.91
C HIS A 423 -12.25 -12.43 4.65
N SER A 424 -13.19 -12.37 3.71
CA SER A 424 -13.29 -13.27 2.57
C SER A 424 -12.29 -12.90 1.47
N VAL A 425 -11.12 -13.53 1.51
CA VAL A 425 -10.06 -13.46 0.50
C VAL A 425 -9.91 -14.84 -0.15
N GLN A 426 -10.07 -14.90 -1.47
CA GLN A 426 -10.10 -16.15 -2.25
C GLN A 426 -9.17 -16.09 -3.46
N ASP A 427 -8.39 -17.13 -3.70
CA ASP A 427 -7.53 -17.24 -4.88
C ASP A 427 -6.56 -16.04 -5.03
N CYS A 428 -6.15 -15.45 -3.91
CA CYS A 428 -5.28 -14.29 -3.88
C CYS A 428 -3.87 -14.68 -3.50
N GLU A 429 -2.91 -13.91 -4.01
CA GLU A 429 -1.49 -14.18 -3.80
C GLU A 429 -0.75 -12.91 -3.39
N PHE A 430 0.10 -13.05 -2.37
CA PHE A 430 1.04 -12.03 -1.90
C PHE A 430 2.46 -12.51 -2.16
N THR A 431 3.14 -11.92 -3.15
CA THR A 431 4.48 -12.37 -3.60
C THR A 431 5.50 -11.25 -3.72
N ASN A 432 6.76 -11.50 -3.34
CA ASN A 432 7.86 -10.56 -3.57
C ASN A 432 7.62 -9.16 -2.99
N ASN A 433 6.78 -9.02 -1.96
CA ASN A 433 6.57 -7.74 -1.28
C ASN A 433 7.63 -7.56 -0.19
N VAL A 434 8.01 -6.32 0.06
CA VAL A 434 8.84 -5.92 1.19
C VAL A 434 7.98 -5.08 2.11
N SER A 435 7.79 -5.54 3.35
CA SER A 435 6.94 -4.89 4.34
C SER A 435 7.69 -4.68 5.65
N ILE A 436 7.84 -3.41 6.03
CA ILE A 436 8.74 -2.97 7.08
C ILE A 436 7.96 -2.13 8.09
N GLY A 437 8.16 -2.42 9.37
CA GLY A 437 7.60 -1.67 10.49
C GLY A 437 8.67 -1.34 11.52
N TYR A 438 8.82 -0.06 11.84
CA TYR A 438 9.61 0.41 12.98
C TYR A 438 8.68 0.98 14.05
N ALA A 439 8.91 0.61 15.31
CA ALA A 439 8.14 1.09 16.43
C ALA A 439 9.03 1.71 17.51
N ARG A 440 8.61 2.85 18.05
CA ARG A 440 9.22 3.49 19.22
C ARG A 440 8.19 4.09 20.14
N ASP A 441 8.59 4.25 21.40
CA ASP A 441 7.88 5.04 22.41
C ASP A 441 6.44 4.58 22.69
N GLY A 442 6.18 3.28 22.59
CA GLY A 442 4.85 2.70 22.77
C GLY A 442 4.06 2.57 21.47
N GLY A 443 4.63 2.99 20.35
CA GLY A 443 4.12 2.68 19.02
C GLY A 443 4.11 1.19 18.77
N MET A 444 3.23 0.76 17.88
CA MET A 444 2.90 -0.64 17.69
C MET A 444 2.94 -1.01 16.20
N ILE A 445 3.54 -2.15 15.87
CA ILE A 445 3.79 -2.55 14.48
C ILE A 445 3.25 -3.93 14.14
N ARG A 446 2.82 -4.09 12.88
CA ARG A 446 2.48 -5.36 12.23
C ARG A 446 2.87 -5.31 10.75
N PRO A 447 4.12 -5.61 10.38
CA PRO A 447 4.51 -5.79 8.98
C PRO A 447 3.55 -6.68 8.19
N LEU A 448 3.05 -7.75 8.83
CA LEU A 448 1.88 -8.49 8.35
C LEU A 448 0.86 -8.67 9.46
N TRP A 449 -0.39 -8.27 9.18
CA TRP A 449 -1.56 -8.55 9.98
C TRP A 449 -2.51 -9.45 9.20
N TYR A 450 -2.51 -10.73 9.54
CA TYR A 450 -3.38 -11.74 8.95
C TYR A 450 -4.48 -12.14 9.95
N SER A 451 -5.72 -12.05 9.50
CA SER A 451 -6.89 -12.44 10.28
C SER A 451 -7.63 -13.58 9.59
N PRO A 452 -7.44 -14.85 10.03
CA PRO A 452 -8.11 -15.98 9.41
C PRO A 452 -9.64 -15.83 9.45
N TYR A 453 -10.31 -16.32 8.42
CA TYR A 453 -11.76 -16.22 8.28
C TYR A 453 -12.33 -17.46 7.56
N PRO A 454 -13.50 -18.00 7.94
CA PRO A 454 -14.00 -19.27 7.40
C PRO A 454 -14.17 -19.29 5.87
N ALA A 455 -14.50 -18.14 5.28
CA ALA A 455 -14.73 -18.02 3.85
C ALA A 455 -13.44 -17.84 3.01
N MET A 456 -12.25 -17.80 3.63
CA MET A 456 -10.98 -17.72 2.89
C MET A 456 -10.70 -19.02 2.13
N LYS A 457 -10.09 -18.91 0.94
CA LYS A 457 -9.70 -20.08 0.12
C LYS A 457 -8.46 -19.75 -0.70
N ASN A 458 -7.56 -20.72 -0.86
CA ASN A 458 -6.42 -20.61 -1.79
C ASN A 458 -5.61 -19.31 -1.63
N LEU A 459 -5.39 -18.86 -0.39
CA LEU A 459 -4.55 -17.71 -0.08
C LEU A 459 -3.10 -18.18 0.09
N VAL A 460 -2.20 -17.61 -0.70
CA VAL A 460 -0.76 -17.91 -0.64
C VAL A 460 0.02 -16.65 -0.32
N ILE A 461 0.87 -16.71 0.71
CA ILE A 461 1.78 -15.64 1.12
C ILE A 461 3.20 -16.19 0.98
N ARG A 462 3.91 -15.82 -0.09
CA ARG A 462 5.22 -16.40 -0.37
C ARG A 462 6.26 -15.44 -0.91
N ASP A 463 7.54 -15.78 -0.74
CA ASP A 463 8.66 -15.00 -1.29
C ASP A 463 8.67 -13.52 -0.85
N ASN A 464 8.07 -13.20 0.30
CA ASN A 464 8.04 -11.84 0.82
C ASN A 464 9.14 -11.61 1.86
N VAL A 465 9.51 -10.35 2.07
CA VAL A 465 10.35 -9.91 3.18
C VAL A 465 9.48 -9.15 4.17
N PHE A 466 9.38 -9.65 5.41
CA PHE A 466 8.70 -8.96 6.51
C PHE A 466 9.74 -8.55 7.55
N LYS A 467 9.81 -7.26 7.87
CA LYS A 467 10.78 -6.73 8.85
C LYS A 467 10.08 -5.94 9.94
N GLY A 468 10.22 -6.36 11.19
CA GLY A 468 9.66 -5.67 12.36
C GLY A 468 10.76 -5.29 13.36
N ILE A 469 10.91 -4.00 13.65
CA ILE A 469 11.93 -3.47 14.57
C ILE A 469 11.26 -2.66 15.69
N ALA A 470 11.39 -3.14 16.93
CA ALA A 470 11.11 -2.33 18.10
C ALA A 470 12.40 -1.59 18.53
N GLN A 471 12.39 -0.26 18.50
CA GLN A 471 13.55 0.57 18.83
C GLN A 471 13.78 0.69 20.34
N ASN A 472 12.74 0.49 21.16
CA ASN A 472 12.83 0.47 22.61
C ASN A 472 11.83 -0.51 23.24
N GLU A 473 11.93 -0.75 24.55
CA GLU A 473 11.14 -1.75 25.29
C GLU A 473 9.65 -1.42 25.35
N LYS A 474 9.29 -0.13 25.30
CA LYS A 474 7.88 0.31 25.31
C LYS A 474 7.09 -0.18 24.09
N SER A 475 7.77 -0.49 22.99
CA SER A 475 7.17 -0.93 21.72
C SER A 475 7.18 -2.44 21.50
N ASP A 476 7.33 -3.24 22.57
CA ASP A 476 7.37 -4.71 22.52
C ASP A 476 5.97 -5.37 22.56
N THR A 477 4.92 -4.70 22.08
CA THR A 477 3.55 -5.15 22.33
C THR A 477 3.06 -6.23 21.36
N TRP A 478 3.52 -6.24 20.10
CA TRP A 478 2.95 -7.07 19.02
C TRP A 478 3.99 -7.99 18.35
N GLY A 479 3.94 -8.16 17.02
CA GLY A 479 4.84 -9.05 16.28
C GLY A 479 5.05 -8.66 14.83
N THR A 480 6.03 -9.29 14.19
CA THR A 480 6.36 -9.04 12.77
C THR A 480 5.29 -9.62 11.85
N ILE A 481 4.99 -10.92 12.01
CA ILE A 481 3.81 -11.57 11.45
C ILE A 481 2.83 -11.79 12.59
N VAL A 482 1.64 -11.22 12.47
CA VAL A 482 0.56 -11.38 13.41
C VAL A 482 -0.55 -12.20 12.77
N VAL A 483 -0.90 -13.31 13.43
CA VAL A 483 -2.07 -14.13 13.09
C VAL A 483 -3.07 -13.96 14.23
N CYS A 484 -4.11 -13.15 14.01
CA CYS A 484 -5.14 -12.88 15.02
C CYS A 484 -6.44 -12.37 14.38
N GLY A 485 -7.58 -12.57 15.06
CA GLY A 485 -8.86 -12.01 14.63
C GLY A 485 -10.01 -13.01 14.51
N CYS A 486 -9.77 -14.28 14.79
CA CYS A 486 -10.82 -15.31 14.79
C CYS A 486 -11.53 -15.39 16.14
N ASP A 487 -12.78 -15.78 16.12
CA ASP A 487 -13.64 -15.94 17.30
C ASP A 487 -14.50 -17.22 17.27
N GLY A 488 -14.32 -18.09 16.26
CA GLY A 488 -15.08 -19.33 16.06
C GLY A 488 -14.28 -20.61 16.29
N ASP A 489 -14.89 -21.77 16.01
CA ASP A 489 -14.25 -23.08 16.14
C ASP A 489 -13.11 -23.24 15.13
N PRO A 490 -11.87 -23.54 15.55
CA PRO A 490 -10.73 -23.64 14.66
C PRO A 490 -10.91 -24.60 13.47
N LYS A 491 -11.74 -25.62 13.56
CA LYS A 491 -11.98 -26.58 12.47
C LYS A 491 -12.69 -25.95 11.25
N ASP A 492 -13.40 -24.85 11.46
CA ASP A 492 -14.17 -24.16 10.43
C ASP A 492 -13.31 -23.18 9.62
N TYR A 493 -12.03 -23.03 9.99
CA TYR A 493 -11.10 -22.08 9.37
C TYR A 493 -10.10 -22.82 8.48
N PRO A 494 -9.83 -22.31 7.27
CA PRO A 494 -8.85 -22.90 6.38
C PRO A 494 -7.43 -22.78 6.93
N VAL A 495 -6.55 -23.67 6.46
CA VAL A 495 -5.11 -23.54 6.66
C VAL A 495 -4.56 -22.54 5.66
N THR A 496 -3.83 -21.53 6.15
CA THR A 496 -3.18 -20.53 5.29
C THR A 496 -1.70 -20.77 5.17
N LEU A 497 -1.21 -20.80 3.92
CA LEU A 497 0.17 -21.11 3.59
C LEU A 497 1.04 -19.85 3.57
N PHE A 498 2.07 -19.87 4.41
CA PHE A 498 3.19 -18.93 4.41
C PHE A 498 4.43 -19.68 3.94
N ARG A 499 4.96 -19.38 2.75
CA ARG A 499 6.06 -20.17 2.17
C ARG A 499 7.23 -19.31 1.73
N ASP A 500 8.46 -19.76 1.94
CA ASP A 500 9.65 -19.11 1.34
C ASP A 500 9.81 -17.61 1.71
N ASN A 501 9.21 -17.13 2.81
CA ASN A 501 9.34 -15.75 3.23
C ASN A 501 10.59 -15.55 4.09
N ARG A 502 11.21 -14.38 4.02
CA ARG A 502 12.26 -13.91 4.93
C ARG A 502 11.63 -13.00 5.99
N ILE A 503 11.77 -13.37 7.26
CA ILE A 503 11.11 -12.70 8.39
C ILE A 503 12.22 -12.19 9.32
N ILE A 504 12.37 -10.88 9.40
CA ILE A 504 13.44 -10.19 10.12
C ILE A 504 12.84 -9.52 11.36
N SER A 505 13.37 -9.80 12.54
CA SER A 505 12.89 -9.14 13.76
C SER A 505 13.94 -9.03 14.84
N ASN A 506 13.84 -8.00 15.67
CA ASN A 506 14.62 -7.89 16.91
C ASN A 506 13.85 -8.27 18.18
N PHE A 507 12.54 -8.53 18.10
CA PHE A 507 11.68 -8.69 19.27
C PHE A 507 10.74 -9.90 19.15
N CYS A 508 9.88 -9.97 18.13
CA CYS A 508 8.91 -11.04 17.94
C CYS A 508 8.69 -11.32 16.46
N HIS A 509 9.03 -12.52 15.99
CA HIS A 509 8.81 -12.93 14.60
C HIS A 509 7.34 -13.26 14.33
N VAL A 510 6.74 -14.16 15.11
CA VAL A 510 5.35 -14.61 14.92
C VAL A 510 4.54 -14.44 16.21
N ARG A 511 3.47 -13.66 16.12
CA ARG A 511 2.49 -13.47 17.21
C ARG A 511 1.21 -14.22 16.83
N LEU A 512 0.89 -15.25 17.61
CA LEU A 512 -0.36 -16.01 17.49
C LEU A 512 -1.27 -15.50 18.58
N SER A 513 -2.36 -14.82 18.22
CA SER A 513 -3.29 -14.14 19.13
C SER A 513 -2.78 -12.85 19.77
N GLU A 514 -3.73 -11.95 19.98
CA GLU A 514 -3.63 -10.60 20.53
C GLU A 514 -5.02 -10.21 21.12
N PRO A 515 -5.22 -9.01 21.71
CA PRO A 515 -6.57 -8.57 22.11
C PRO A 515 -7.64 -8.62 21.00
N TYR A 516 -7.21 -8.72 19.74
CA TYR A 516 -8.07 -8.78 18.57
C TYR A 516 -8.70 -10.16 18.30
N GLY A 517 -8.25 -11.23 18.97
CA GLY A 517 -8.84 -12.56 18.83
C GLY A 517 -7.82 -13.67 18.59
N MET A 518 -8.33 -14.88 18.34
CA MET A 518 -7.55 -16.12 18.17
C MET A 518 -6.63 -16.08 16.95
N GLY A 519 -5.50 -16.79 17.06
CA GLY A 519 -4.54 -17.02 15.98
C GLY A 519 -4.37 -18.51 15.70
N ILE A 520 -4.91 -19.00 14.59
CA ILE A 520 -5.05 -20.44 14.32
C ILE A 520 -4.65 -20.81 12.89
N ASN A 521 -4.39 -22.10 12.65
CA ASN A 521 -4.25 -22.73 11.34
C ASN A 521 -3.26 -22.07 10.35
N ALA A 522 -2.21 -21.42 10.85
CA ALA A 522 -1.13 -20.91 10.01
C ALA A 522 -0.11 -22.02 9.70
N LEU A 523 0.21 -22.25 8.42
CA LEU A 523 1.22 -23.21 7.99
C LEU A 523 2.41 -22.47 7.39
N PHE A 524 3.52 -22.43 8.13
CA PHE A 524 4.80 -21.88 7.70
C PHE A 524 5.65 -23.00 7.10
N VAL A 525 6.03 -22.90 5.83
CA VAL A 525 6.88 -23.88 5.13
C VAL A 525 8.11 -23.18 4.56
N ASN A 526 9.31 -23.65 4.87
CA ASN A 526 10.56 -23.13 4.30
C ASN A 526 10.77 -21.61 4.48
N ASN A 527 10.31 -21.04 5.61
CA ASN A 527 10.52 -19.63 5.88
C ASN A 527 11.86 -19.42 6.59
N THR A 528 12.54 -18.32 6.28
CA THR A 528 13.77 -17.91 6.96
C THR A 528 13.45 -16.91 8.06
N PHE A 529 13.79 -17.23 9.31
CA PHE A 529 13.67 -16.34 10.46
C PHE A 529 15.05 -15.78 10.81
N GLU A 530 15.18 -14.46 10.71
CA GLU A 530 16.42 -13.74 10.94
C GLU A 530 16.28 -12.83 12.17
N ARG A 531 17.03 -13.12 13.22
CA ARG A 531 17.12 -12.21 14.38
C ARG A 531 18.17 -11.15 14.11
N VAL A 532 17.80 -9.90 14.35
CA VAL A 532 18.72 -8.75 14.30
C VAL A 532 18.73 -8.02 15.65
N GLY A 533 19.85 -7.38 15.99
CA GLY A 533 20.03 -6.73 17.29
C GLY A 533 20.10 -7.72 18.47
N GLY A 534 20.12 -7.18 19.70
CA GLY A 534 20.40 -7.94 20.92
C GLY A 534 19.37 -7.78 22.04
N ARG A 535 18.07 -7.61 21.72
CA ARG A 535 17.03 -7.42 22.76
C ARG A 535 16.86 -8.68 23.61
N ALA A 536 16.75 -8.47 24.92
CA ALA A 536 16.63 -9.54 25.92
C ALA A 536 15.28 -10.25 25.87
N ASN A 537 14.19 -9.51 25.62
CA ASN A 537 12.81 -10.03 25.51
C ASN A 537 12.48 -10.64 24.13
N TYR A 538 13.51 -11.00 23.35
CA TYR A 538 13.33 -11.61 22.05
C TYR A 538 12.63 -12.97 22.13
N ARG A 539 11.72 -13.21 21.20
CA ARG A 539 11.03 -14.48 20.97
C ARG A 539 10.82 -14.71 19.47
N LEU A 540 10.94 -15.96 19.04
CA LEU A 540 10.50 -16.38 17.70
C LEU A 540 8.97 -16.43 17.66
N VAL A 541 8.36 -17.10 18.65
CA VAL A 541 6.91 -17.29 18.72
C VAL A 541 6.37 -16.71 20.03
N HIS A 542 5.32 -15.93 19.94
CA HIS A 542 4.51 -15.55 21.10
C HIS A 542 3.09 -16.06 20.88
N ALA A 543 2.68 -17.06 21.65
CA ALA A 543 1.42 -17.77 21.49
C ALA A 543 0.45 -17.51 22.67
N GLY A 544 -0.72 -16.98 22.34
CA GLY A 544 -1.84 -16.81 23.25
C GLY A 544 -2.04 -15.37 23.72
N TYR A 545 -3.27 -15.09 24.13
CA TYR A 545 -3.69 -13.85 24.80
C TYR A 545 -5.02 -14.12 25.50
N TRP A 546 -5.17 -13.70 26.75
CA TRP A 546 -6.38 -13.90 27.55
C TRP A 546 -6.91 -15.36 27.44
N LYS A 547 -8.17 -15.59 27.05
CA LYS A 547 -8.75 -16.94 26.87
C LYS A 547 -8.68 -17.45 25.43
N PHE A 548 -8.08 -16.70 24.52
CA PHE A 548 -8.09 -17.05 23.10
C PHE A 548 -7.16 -18.22 22.82
N GLN A 549 -7.68 -19.16 22.05
CA GLN A 549 -6.95 -20.33 21.60
C GLN A 549 -5.94 -19.96 20.50
N THR A 550 -4.83 -20.70 20.48
CA THR A 550 -3.81 -20.68 19.44
C THR A 550 -3.45 -22.12 19.11
N THR A 551 -4.10 -22.68 18.10
CA THR A 551 -4.03 -24.11 17.74
C THR A 551 -3.83 -24.29 16.24
N GLY A 552 -3.33 -25.47 15.84
CA GLY A 552 -3.19 -25.84 14.44
C GLY A 552 -2.08 -25.11 13.66
N THR A 553 -1.36 -24.20 14.30
CA THR A 553 -0.20 -23.53 13.68
C THR A 553 0.98 -24.49 13.57
N ARG A 554 1.60 -24.55 12.40
CA ARG A 554 2.68 -25.47 12.07
C ARG A 554 3.85 -24.76 11.41
N PHE A 555 5.06 -25.10 11.82
CA PHE A 555 6.30 -24.69 11.18
C PHE A 555 7.01 -25.89 10.62
N ILE A 556 7.25 -25.89 9.31
CA ILE A 556 7.87 -26.97 8.57
C ILE A 556 9.10 -26.42 7.87
N ASP A 557 10.25 -27.06 8.11
CA ASP A 557 11.50 -26.76 7.41
C ASP A 557 11.96 -25.29 7.52
N SER A 558 11.71 -24.63 8.66
CA SER A 558 12.17 -23.25 8.85
C SER A 558 13.70 -23.17 8.89
N VAL A 559 14.25 -22.09 8.34
CA VAL A 559 15.67 -21.74 8.39
C VAL A 559 15.89 -20.63 9.41
N PHE A 560 16.94 -20.72 10.21
CA PHE A 560 17.25 -19.77 11.28
C PHE A 560 18.56 -19.02 11.00
N LYS A 561 18.56 -17.69 11.20
CA LYS A 561 19.75 -16.82 11.14
C LYS A 561 19.87 -15.99 12.42
N GLY A 562 21.08 -15.97 13.01
CA GLY A 562 21.34 -15.38 14.32
C GLY A 562 20.90 -16.30 15.48
N ASP A 563 20.94 -15.80 16.73
CA ASP A 563 20.45 -16.54 17.92
C ASP A 563 18.92 -16.61 17.93
N THR A 564 18.35 -17.50 17.11
CA THR A 564 16.91 -17.75 16.98
C THR A 564 16.63 -19.25 16.83
N GLY A 565 15.41 -19.66 17.18
CA GLY A 565 14.97 -21.06 17.15
C GLY A 565 13.66 -21.24 17.91
N TYR A 566 13.05 -22.42 17.78
CA TYR A 566 11.73 -22.72 18.36
C TYR A 566 11.67 -22.75 19.90
N ASP A 567 12.82 -22.79 20.57
CA ASP A 567 12.90 -22.68 22.03
C ASP A 567 12.75 -21.24 22.52
N LYS A 568 12.85 -20.25 21.63
CA LYS A 568 12.60 -18.84 21.93
C LYS A 568 11.09 -18.57 21.84
N VAL A 569 10.33 -19.08 22.80
CA VAL A 569 8.86 -18.95 22.82
C VAL A 569 8.35 -18.31 24.11
N VAL A 570 7.27 -17.56 23.99
CA VAL A 570 6.44 -17.14 25.13
C VAL A 570 5.02 -17.67 24.95
N PHE A 571 4.45 -18.20 26.04
CA PHE A 571 3.04 -18.55 26.13
C PHE A 571 2.33 -17.59 27.07
N GLU A 572 1.23 -16.98 26.62
CA GLU A 572 0.44 -16.01 27.37
C GLU A 572 -1.05 -16.41 27.41
N GLY A 573 -1.73 -16.09 28.50
CA GLY A 573 -3.17 -16.34 28.65
C GLY A 573 -3.49 -17.74 29.16
N THR A 574 -4.77 -18.12 29.12
CA THR A 574 -5.34 -19.35 29.71
C THR A 574 -6.00 -20.26 28.68
N GLY A 575 -6.24 -19.79 27.45
CA GLY A 575 -6.79 -20.61 26.36
C GLY A 575 -5.87 -21.77 25.97
N GLU A 576 -6.28 -22.61 25.03
CA GLU A 576 -5.37 -23.62 24.48
C GLU A 576 -4.24 -22.93 23.71
N ARG A 577 -2.98 -23.30 24.00
CA ARG A 577 -1.80 -22.66 23.42
C ARG A 577 -0.85 -23.71 22.90
N GLU A 578 -0.74 -23.81 21.58
CA GLU A 578 0.19 -24.72 20.94
C GLU A 578 0.68 -24.22 19.59
N PHE A 579 1.81 -24.77 19.17
CA PHE A 579 2.22 -24.85 17.78
C PHE A 579 2.99 -26.15 17.57
N SER A 580 3.03 -26.65 16.34
CA SER A 580 3.79 -27.85 16.00
C SER A 580 4.96 -27.53 15.09
N VAL A 581 6.02 -28.30 15.23
CA VAL A 581 7.22 -28.24 14.38
C VAL A 581 7.33 -29.56 13.64
N GLY A 582 7.69 -29.49 12.36
CA GLY A 582 7.86 -30.66 11.52
C GLY A 582 8.92 -30.45 10.45
N PHE A 583 9.21 -31.54 9.76
CA PHE A 583 10.25 -31.56 8.75
C PHE A 583 9.84 -32.42 7.56
N THR A 584 10.37 -32.10 6.40
CA THR A 584 10.17 -32.93 5.21
C THR A 584 11.04 -34.19 5.28
N LEU A 585 10.40 -35.34 5.10
CA LEU A 585 11.03 -36.63 4.83
C LEU A 585 10.91 -36.95 3.35
N THR A 586 12.02 -37.31 2.71
CA THR A 586 12.04 -37.95 1.40
C THR A 586 12.33 -39.43 1.59
N VAL A 587 11.35 -40.29 1.31
CA VAL A 587 11.56 -41.74 1.28
C VAL A 587 12.03 -42.11 -0.12
N LYS A 588 13.13 -42.85 -0.23
CA LYS A 588 13.65 -43.44 -1.47
C LYS A 588 13.42 -44.94 -1.44
N THR A 589 12.76 -45.47 -2.46
CA THR A 589 12.38 -46.88 -2.58
C THR A 589 12.16 -47.26 -4.04
N ALA A 590 11.76 -48.50 -4.31
CA ALA A 590 11.42 -48.95 -5.65
C ALA A 590 10.23 -48.15 -6.23
N PRO A 591 10.30 -47.69 -7.50
CA PRO A 591 9.17 -47.02 -8.15
C PRO A 591 7.90 -47.85 -8.09
N GLY A 592 6.76 -47.21 -7.79
CA GLY A 592 5.47 -47.89 -7.65
C GLY A 592 5.24 -48.62 -6.33
N ALA A 593 6.22 -48.65 -5.41
CA ALA A 593 6.02 -49.21 -4.08
C ALA A 593 5.01 -48.37 -3.26
N SER A 594 4.14 -49.04 -2.52
CA SER A 594 3.23 -48.42 -1.56
C SER A 594 4.02 -47.98 -0.33
N VAL A 595 3.85 -46.74 0.11
CA VAL A 595 4.48 -46.17 1.30
C VAL A 595 3.42 -45.76 2.30
N THR A 596 3.43 -46.37 3.48
CA THR A 596 2.58 -46.02 4.62
C THR A 596 3.46 -45.53 5.76
N ILE A 597 3.14 -44.38 6.35
CA ILE A 597 3.88 -43.81 7.47
C ILE A 597 2.93 -43.66 8.64
N THR A 598 3.27 -44.27 9.77
CA THR A 598 2.52 -44.13 11.02
C THR A 598 3.28 -43.27 12.02
N GLY A 599 2.56 -42.40 12.72
CA GLY A 599 3.09 -41.59 13.81
C GLY A 599 3.39 -42.44 15.05
N LYS A 600 4.07 -41.84 16.03
CA LYS A 600 4.37 -42.49 17.32
C LYS A 600 3.12 -43.00 18.05
N ASP A 601 1.98 -42.37 17.82
CA ASP A 601 0.67 -42.75 18.38
C ASP A 601 -0.04 -43.87 17.61
N GLY A 602 0.60 -44.42 16.58
CA GLY A 602 0.06 -45.47 15.72
C GLY A 602 -0.92 -44.97 14.66
N ARG A 603 -1.21 -43.67 14.60
CA ARG A 603 -2.10 -43.10 13.57
C ARG A 603 -1.38 -42.97 12.24
N GLU A 604 -2.11 -43.11 11.14
CA GLU A 604 -1.56 -42.88 9.80
C GLU A 604 -1.23 -41.39 9.63
N ALA A 605 0.06 -41.10 9.38
CA ALA A 605 0.55 -39.76 9.07
C ALA A 605 0.57 -39.51 7.56
N HIS A 606 0.78 -40.56 6.76
CA HIS A 606 0.74 -40.51 5.31
C HIS A 606 0.54 -41.90 4.69
N LYS A 607 -0.12 -41.92 3.54
CA LYS A 607 -0.18 -43.09 2.66
C LYS A 607 -0.09 -42.62 1.21
N GLY A 608 0.79 -43.24 0.44
CA GLY A 608 1.07 -42.86 -0.93
C GLY A 608 1.80 -43.95 -1.71
N VAL A 609 2.18 -43.64 -2.94
CA VAL A 609 2.94 -44.55 -3.82
C VAL A 609 4.19 -43.81 -4.29
N ALA A 610 5.32 -44.51 -4.32
CA ALA A 610 6.58 -43.97 -4.83
C ALA A 610 6.45 -43.57 -6.30
N ALA A 611 6.89 -42.35 -6.61
CA ALA A 611 6.91 -41.82 -7.97
C ALA A 611 7.89 -42.63 -8.86
N ALA A 612 7.94 -42.28 -10.16
CA ALA A 612 8.81 -42.95 -11.12
C ALA A 612 10.31 -42.87 -10.77
N ASP A 613 10.72 -41.86 -10.01
CA ASP A 613 12.08 -41.69 -9.49
C ASP A 613 12.32 -42.42 -8.15
N GLY A 614 11.35 -43.22 -7.70
CA GLY A 614 11.40 -43.96 -6.44
C GLY A 614 11.13 -43.11 -5.20
N SER A 615 10.70 -41.85 -5.34
CA SER A 615 10.52 -40.95 -4.20
C SER A 615 9.09 -40.82 -3.69
N VAL A 616 8.96 -40.69 -2.37
CA VAL A 616 7.78 -40.13 -1.68
C VAL A 616 8.24 -39.00 -0.78
N ARG A 617 7.71 -37.79 -0.98
CA ARG A 617 8.05 -36.62 -0.18
C ARG A 617 6.86 -36.21 0.70
N VAL A 618 7.07 -36.14 2.00
CA VAL A 618 6.02 -35.94 3.00
C VAL A 618 6.50 -34.99 4.10
N GLN A 619 5.59 -34.16 4.61
CA GLN A 619 5.84 -33.33 5.79
C GLN A 619 5.35 -34.06 7.04
N LEU A 620 6.25 -34.31 7.99
CA LEU A 620 5.95 -35.04 9.23
C LEU A 620 6.19 -34.13 10.44
N LEU A 621 5.27 -34.14 11.41
CA LEU A 621 5.42 -33.35 12.63
C LEU A 621 6.38 -34.04 13.60
N ALA A 622 7.40 -33.34 14.06
CA ALA A 622 8.34 -33.80 15.07
C ALA A 622 7.75 -33.74 16.48
N TYR A 623 7.12 -32.60 16.82
CA TYR A 623 6.52 -32.36 18.13
C TYR A 623 5.47 -31.25 18.09
N THR A 624 4.64 -31.22 19.13
CA THR A 624 3.78 -30.09 19.50
C THR A 624 4.36 -29.43 20.76
N HIS A 625 4.51 -28.10 20.77
CA HIS A 625 5.00 -27.34 21.92
C HIS A 625 3.81 -26.64 22.61
N THR A 626 3.63 -26.91 23.89
CA THR A 626 2.62 -26.29 24.76
C THR A 626 3.29 -25.64 25.97
N PRO A 627 2.56 -24.94 26.86
CA PRO A 627 3.11 -24.45 28.12
C PRO A 627 3.74 -25.55 29.00
N ASP A 628 3.30 -26.79 28.85
CA ASP A 628 3.80 -27.95 29.62
C ASP A 628 5.06 -28.58 28.99
N GLY A 629 5.53 -28.05 27.87
CA GLY A 629 6.71 -28.50 27.15
C GLY A 629 6.42 -29.14 25.79
N LYS A 630 7.37 -29.92 25.29
CA LYS A 630 7.29 -30.55 23.96
C LYS A 630 6.71 -31.96 24.05
N ARG A 631 5.56 -32.18 23.43
CA ARG A 631 5.00 -33.51 23.17
C ARG A 631 5.57 -34.04 21.85
N MET A 632 6.49 -35.00 21.95
CA MET A 632 7.12 -35.62 20.77
C MET A 632 6.13 -36.52 20.01
N LEU A 633 6.02 -36.30 18.70
CA LEU A 633 5.20 -37.07 17.75
C LEU A 633 6.02 -38.09 16.94
N THR A 634 7.33 -38.10 17.18
CA THR A 634 8.33 -38.96 16.54
C THR A 634 8.93 -39.95 17.57
N PRO A 635 9.53 -41.10 17.17
CA PRO A 635 9.76 -41.60 15.80
C PRO A 635 8.47 -41.92 15.04
N HIS A 636 8.52 -41.76 13.72
CA HIS A 636 7.53 -42.31 12.80
C HIS A 636 8.00 -43.68 12.31
N THR A 637 7.06 -44.52 11.89
CA THR A 637 7.37 -45.82 11.28
C THR A 637 7.01 -45.76 9.80
N VAL A 638 8.02 -45.83 8.93
CA VAL A 638 7.87 -45.90 7.47
C VAL A 638 7.76 -47.36 7.09
N THR A 639 6.71 -47.70 6.36
CA THR A 639 6.46 -49.03 5.82
C THR A 639 6.39 -48.93 4.31
N VAL A 640 7.23 -49.69 3.61
CA VAL A 640 7.21 -49.84 2.16
C VAL A 640 6.69 -51.23 1.82
N GLU A 641 5.83 -51.32 0.82
CA GLU A 641 5.30 -52.58 0.30
C GLU A 641 5.28 -52.60 -1.23
N LEU A 642 5.85 -53.65 -1.83
CA LEU A 642 5.83 -53.90 -3.27
C LEU A 642 5.78 -55.41 -3.52
N ASP A 643 4.88 -55.86 -4.40
CA ASP A 643 4.71 -57.27 -4.78
C ASP A 643 4.58 -58.24 -3.58
N GLY A 644 3.88 -57.81 -2.53
CA GLY A 644 3.67 -58.59 -1.30
C GLY A 644 4.88 -58.66 -0.35
N ARG A 645 6.00 -58.01 -0.68
CA ARG A 645 7.15 -57.81 0.22
C ARG A 645 6.99 -56.53 1.00
N LYS A 646 7.32 -56.56 2.28
CA LYS A 646 7.14 -55.44 3.21
C LYS A 646 8.43 -55.14 3.97
N SER A 647 8.80 -53.86 4.02
CA SER A 647 9.96 -53.35 4.73
C SER A 647 9.54 -52.21 5.65
N THR A 648 10.10 -52.16 6.85
CA THR A 648 9.70 -51.18 7.86
C THR A 648 10.91 -50.55 8.53
N GLN A 649 10.92 -49.22 8.63
CA GLN A 649 12.00 -48.48 9.29
C GLN A 649 11.45 -47.33 10.13
N ALA A 650 11.98 -47.19 11.35
CA ALA A 650 11.68 -46.04 12.20
C ALA A 650 12.54 -44.82 11.81
N VAL A 651 11.96 -43.62 11.85
CA VAL A 651 12.65 -42.36 11.56
C VAL A 651 12.29 -41.29 12.59
N THR A 652 13.30 -40.70 13.21
CA THR A 652 13.14 -39.54 14.09
C THR A 652 13.23 -38.27 13.26
N MET A 653 12.22 -37.40 13.34
CA MET A 653 12.23 -36.09 12.65
C MET A 653 12.72 -35.00 13.60
N ASP A 654 13.88 -34.44 13.29
CA ASP A 654 14.57 -33.34 13.98
C ASP A 654 15.19 -32.33 12.99
N VAL A 655 15.29 -32.74 11.73
CA VAL A 655 15.70 -31.98 10.54
C VAL A 655 15.02 -32.58 9.31
N GLN A 656 15.15 -31.92 8.15
CA GLN A 656 14.84 -32.56 6.86
C GLN A 656 15.70 -33.83 6.70
N LYS A 657 15.10 -34.92 6.22
CA LYS A 657 15.79 -36.21 6.05
C LYS A 657 15.46 -36.87 4.72
N GLU A 658 16.43 -37.65 4.24
CA GLU A 658 16.21 -38.67 3.24
C GLU A 658 16.38 -40.05 3.89
N LEU A 659 15.49 -40.99 3.56
CA LEU A 659 15.48 -42.34 4.11
C LEU A 659 15.32 -43.34 2.97
N SER A 660 16.28 -44.25 2.80
CA SER A 660 16.15 -45.35 1.85
C SER A 660 15.52 -46.56 2.54
N VAL A 661 14.41 -47.05 1.99
CA VAL A 661 13.69 -48.23 2.50
C VAL A 661 13.42 -49.14 1.30
N GLU A 662 14.13 -50.26 1.24
CA GLU A 662 14.03 -51.27 0.17
C GLU A 662 13.11 -52.42 0.54
#